data_AF-A0A5C5YPD9-F1
#
_entry.id   AF-A0A5C5YPD9-F1
#
_cell.length_a   1.000
_cell.length_b   1.000
_cell.length_c   1.000
_cell.angle_alpha   90.00
_cell.angle_beta   90.00
_cell.angle_gamma   90.00
#
_symmetry.space_group_name_H-M   'P 1'
#
loop_
_entity.id
_entity.type
_entity.pdbx_description
1 polymer ?
#
loop_
_entity_poly.entity_id
_entity_poly.type
_entity_poly.pdbx_seq_one_letter_code
_entity_poly.pdbx_strand_id
1 'polypeptide(L)'
;MTTDLFPNEKKLFLLDGMALTYRAHFALMRSPRFTSGGICTSAVFGVLNTVLDLIKREQPTHLAVAFDTSEPTARHEAFPEYKAQREAMPEDISKQLPLMDRLFNALKITTIRMPGYEADDVIGTLAHQAADKGFQTWMVTPDKDYDQLVTDDIFVLKPGRKGGDLEIFGVKEVLQKWDIERVDQVIDILGLMGDSSDNIPGVPGIGPKTAQKLIAKYNSIENLYNHLDELKGKQKQNIEENRDKALLSKQLVTIQLDVPHTTDIESLTWNAYDTEALKSLLTELEFDAIGKRIFGKTFSAASARANVVREKRESEIQATLFDEPVTEKTISDVSHHYQTVNTSEQRAALIEQLKKQDSICFDTETTSLDAREAVPLGLAFSFEPHSAFYVVCPDNSEQAQAVIDEFRPIFEDESIEKIGHNLKYDLTVLRWHGFEVRGKLFDTMLAHAMKEPEMKHGLDYLSTLYLGYRPIPTSDLLGPKGKDQKNMRDVDVERVAEYACEDADVTLQVSKLLRADLEKSETSDVCYNVEFPLVPVLVDMEHEGIRLDCEALATYSETLGGEIEKLQNKIFEAAGREFNIDSPKQLGIVLYEEMQLEENPKKTATGQYSTREAELERLASKHPIIGDVLDYRSARKLKSVYVDQLPLAVNPKTGRLHTRYDQIWTSTGRIQSNDPNLQTIPVRKQRGREIRAAFVPRDDKHLLLSADYSQIELRVMAELSGDEAMLDAFRSGEDIHTVTASKVYKVEIADVSREMRDKAKTVNFGIIYGISGFGLQQRLNIPRAEANELIQNYFEKYPGVQRYIDKTIAFAKEHGYVATQTGRRRYIRDINSRNKTVVNAAERLAMNSPIQGTAADMLKLAMINVHRVLREGDFETKMLLTVHDEIVFDMLKSEQDSVMPAIEEAMKTAMSMSVPIVVEMGVGENWLQAH
;
A
#
# COMPACT_ATOMS: atom_id res chain seq x y z
N MET A 1 -50.06 -1.71 -36.95
CA MET A 1 -49.70 -3.07 -36.50
C MET A 1 -48.35 -3.40 -37.10
N THR A 2 -47.28 -2.97 -36.44
CA THR A 2 -45.90 -3.38 -36.73
C THR A 2 -45.61 -4.57 -35.82
N THR A 3 -45.65 -5.76 -36.41
CA THR A 3 -45.20 -7.01 -35.80
C THR A 3 -43.71 -6.90 -35.50
N ASP A 4 -43.34 -6.98 -34.22
CA ASP A 4 -41.97 -7.19 -33.77
C ASP A 4 -41.40 -8.45 -34.43
N LEU A 5 -40.36 -8.27 -35.23
CA LEU A 5 -39.72 -9.29 -36.08
C LEU A 5 -38.61 -10.07 -35.35
N PHE A 6 -38.46 -9.89 -34.04
CA PHE A 6 -37.52 -10.63 -33.21
C PHE A 6 -38.27 -11.10 -31.96
N PRO A 7 -38.29 -12.41 -31.64
CA PRO A 7 -38.80 -12.86 -30.36
C PRO A 7 -37.99 -12.17 -29.26
N ASN A 8 -38.65 -11.58 -28.27
CA ASN A 8 -37.99 -11.11 -27.06
C ASN A 8 -37.32 -12.32 -26.40
N GLU A 9 -36.00 -12.50 -26.58
CA GLU A 9 -35.26 -13.59 -25.95
C GLU A 9 -35.37 -13.42 -24.42
N LYS A 10 -36.11 -14.32 -23.77
CA LYS A 10 -36.31 -14.32 -22.33
C LYS A 10 -35.03 -14.81 -21.64
N LYS A 11 -34.12 -13.88 -21.38
CA LYS A 11 -32.83 -14.14 -20.73
C LYS A 11 -32.91 -13.96 -19.22
N LEU A 12 -32.83 -15.08 -18.49
CA LEU A 12 -32.82 -15.12 -17.03
C LEU A 12 -31.39 -15.33 -16.50
N PHE A 13 -30.97 -14.50 -15.57
CA PHE A 13 -29.70 -14.66 -14.87
C PHE A 13 -29.96 -14.90 -13.38
N LEU A 14 -29.42 -16.00 -12.85
CA LEU A 14 -29.56 -16.42 -11.46
C LEU A 14 -28.19 -16.37 -10.77
N LEU A 15 -28.04 -15.49 -9.78
CA LEU A 15 -26.77 -15.22 -9.12
C LEU A 15 -26.65 -16.02 -7.83
N ASP A 16 -25.53 -16.71 -7.67
CA ASP A 16 -25.14 -17.31 -6.38
C ASP A 16 -24.52 -16.23 -5.49
N GLY A 17 -25.33 -15.69 -4.58
CA GLY A 17 -24.96 -14.55 -3.75
C GLY A 17 -23.78 -14.86 -2.82
N MET A 18 -23.73 -16.06 -2.24
CA MET A 18 -22.66 -16.42 -1.32
C MET A 18 -21.35 -16.69 -2.07
N ALA A 19 -21.36 -17.43 -3.18
CA ALA A 19 -20.14 -17.68 -3.94
C ALA A 19 -19.54 -16.39 -4.53
N LEU A 20 -20.38 -15.48 -5.02
CA LEU A 20 -19.92 -14.16 -5.51
C LEU A 20 -19.33 -13.32 -4.37
N THR A 21 -19.94 -13.35 -3.18
CA THR A 21 -19.46 -12.60 -2.00
C THR A 21 -18.08 -13.11 -1.54
N TYR A 22 -17.92 -14.42 -1.37
CA TYR A 22 -16.65 -15.04 -0.99
C TYR A 22 -15.56 -14.75 -2.02
N ARG A 23 -15.89 -14.91 -3.31
CA ARG A 23 -14.98 -14.63 -4.41
C ARG A 23 -14.50 -13.17 -4.38
N ALA A 24 -15.41 -12.22 -4.22
CA ALA A 24 -15.10 -10.80 -4.15
C ALA A 24 -14.18 -10.48 -2.95
N HIS A 25 -14.49 -11.04 -1.77
CA HIS A 25 -13.69 -10.86 -0.56
C HIS A 25 -12.25 -11.35 -0.74
N PHE A 26 -12.06 -12.59 -1.18
CA PHE A 26 -10.71 -13.16 -1.34
C PHE A 26 -9.91 -12.53 -2.48
N ALA A 27 -10.57 -12.07 -3.56
CA ALA A 27 -9.91 -11.36 -4.65
C ALA A 27 -9.26 -10.04 -4.19
N LEU A 28 -9.84 -9.39 -3.18
CA LEU A 28 -9.39 -8.12 -2.64
C LEU A 28 -8.67 -8.24 -1.28
N MET A 29 -8.49 -9.45 -0.74
CA MET A 29 -7.87 -9.66 0.58
C MET A 29 -6.44 -9.09 0.71
N ARG A 30 -5.68 -8.98 -0.38
CA ARG A 30 -4.33 -8.38 -0.37
C ARG A 30 -4.34 -6.84 -0.45
N SER A 31 -5.47 -6.26 -0.83
CA SER A 31 -5.70 -4.81 -0.91
C SER A 31 -7.15 -4.54 -0.52
N PRO A 32 -7.51 -4.80 0.76
CA PRO A 32 -8.87 -4.66 1.23
C PRO A 32 -9.31 -3.20 1.10
N ARG A 33 -10.56 -3.00 0.67
CA ARG A 33 -11.22 -1.71 0.61
C ARG A 33 -11.91 -1.46 1.94
N PHE A 34 -11.61 -0.32 2.54
CA PHE A 34 -12.26 0.18 3.73
C PHE A 34 -12.82 1.56 3.48
N THR A 35 -13.95 1.86 4.12
CA THR A 35 -14.41 3.24 4.29
C THR A 35 -13.51 3.98 5.29
N SER A 36 -13.55 5.31 5.31
CA SER A 36 -12.90 6.10 6.36
C SER A 36 -13.46 5.81 7.74
N GLY A 37 -14.72 5.36 7.83
CA GLY A 37 -15.34 4.86 9.05
C GLY A 37 -14.83 3.49 9.50
N GLY A 38 -13.89 2.87 8.78
CA GLY A 38 -13.29 1.59 9.13
C GLY A 38 -14.11 0.36 8.75
N ILE A 39 -15.18 0.52 7.96
CA ILE A 39 -16.02 -0.61 7.50
C ILE A 39 -15.35 -1.24 6.27
N CYS A 40 -15.11 -2.55 6.31
CA CYS A 40 -14.64 -3.30 5.13
C CYS A 40 -15.75 -3.36 4.09
N THR A 41 -15.47 -2.92 2.86
CA THR A 41 -16.44 -2.89 1.75
C THR A 41 -15.99 -3.71 0.55
N SER A 42 -14.93 -4.50 0.73
CA SER A 42 -14.29 -5.29 -0.33
C SER A 42 -15.27 -6.23 -1.06
N ALA A 43 -16.10 -6.97 -0.32
CA ALA A 43 -17.02 -7.94 -0.91
C ALA A 43 -18.12 -7.21 -1.70
N VAL A 44 -18.71 -6.17 -1.11
CA VAL A 44 -19.75 -5.34 -1.75
C VAL A 44 -19.22 -4.68 -3.02
N PHE A 45 -17.98 -4.16 -2.99
CA PHE A 45 -17.32 -3.57 -4.17
C PHE A 45 -17.15 -4.59 -5.30
N GLY A 46 -16.69 -5.79 -4.99
CA GLY A 46 -16.44 -6.83 -6.00
C GLY A 46 -17.73 -7.37 -6.61
N VAL A 47 -18.77 -7.59 -5.78
CA VAL A 47 -20.09 -8.03 -6.25
C VAL A 47 -20.71 -6.96 -7.15
N LEU A 48 -20.73 -5.69 -6.72
CA LEU A 48 -21.28 -4.59 -7.51
C LEU A 48 -20.62 -4.49 -8.90
N ASN A 49 -19.29 -4.56 -8.99
CA ASN A 49 -18.63 -4.54 -10.30
C ASN A 49 -19.02 -5.73 -11.17
N THR A 50 -19.10 -6.92 -10.58
CA THR A 50 -19.47 -8.15 -11.30
C THR A 50 -20.89 -8.02 -11.87
N VAL A 51 -21.84 -7.53 -11.07
CA VAL A 51 -23.23 -7.35 -11.47
C VAL A 51 -23.37 -6.26 -12.54
N LEU A 52 -22.67 -5.14 -12.40
CA LEU A 52 -22.70 -4.06 -13.41
C LEU A 52 -22.10 -4.50 -14.75
N ASP A 53 -20.98 -5.24 -14.71
CA ASP A 53 -20.36 -5.76 -15.92
C ASP A 53 -21.27 -6.80 -16.60
N LEU A 54 -21.96 -7.65 -15.82
CA LEU A 54 -22.95 -8.61 -16.31
C LEU A 54 -24.10 -7.90 -17.01
N ILE A 55 -24.73 -6.92 -16.34
CA ILE A 55 -25.84 -6.13 -16.89
C ILE A 55 -25.42 -5.47 -18.20
N LYS A 56 -24.24 -4.85 -18.23
CA LYS A 56 -23.75 -4.13 -19.40
C LYS A 56 -23.50 -5.06 -20.60
N ARG A 57 -22.89 -6.22 -20.37
CA ARG A 57 -22.47 -7.15 -21.43
C ARG A 57 -23.62 -7.99 -21.95
N GLU A 58 -24.41 -8.56 -21.04
CA GLU A 58 -25.39 -9.61 -21.37
C GLU A 58 -26.81 -9.07 -21.55
N GLN A 59 -27.10 -7.85 -21.06
CA GLN A 59 -28.42 -7.21 -21.16
C GLN A 59 -29.56 -8.15 -20.71
N PRO A 60 -29.53 -8.62 -19.43
CA PRO A 60 -30.51 -9.57 -18.91
C PRO A 60 -31.93 -8.99 -18.95
N THR A 61 -32.93 -9.81 -19.31
CA THR A 61 -34.34 -9.39 -19.16
C THR A 61 -34.88 -9.73 -17.78
N HIS A 62 -34.35 -10.77 -17.14
CA HIS A 62 -34.71 -11.19 -15.79
C HIS A 62 -33.47 -11.47 -14.94
N LEU A 63 -33.49 -11.07 -13.67
CA LEU A 63 -32.34 -11.12 -12.77
C LEU A 63 -32.76 -11.40 -11.33
N ALA A 64 -32.18 -12.43 -10.71
CA ALA A 64 -32.39 -12.73 -9.30
C ALA A 64 -31.10 -13.22 -8.63
N VAL A 65 -31.02 -13.09 -7.31
CA VAL A 65 -29.92 -13.60 -6.49
C VAL A 65 -30.45 -14.53 -5.41
N ALA A 66 -29.82 -15.68 -5.22
CA ALA A 66 -30.12 -16.60 -4.12
C ALA A 66 -29.03 -16.56 -3.05
N PHE A 67 -29.43 -16.72 -1.79
CA PHE A 67 -28.52 -16.83 -0.65
C PHE A 67 -28.88 -18.02 0.22
N ASP A 68 -27.84 -18.63 0.81
CA ASP A 68 -28.00 -19.67 1.82
C ASP A 68 -28.71 -19.12 3.07
N THR A 69 -29.34 -20.04 3.80
CA THR A 69 -29.96 -19.78 5.10
C THR A 69 -29.19 -20.48 6.22
N SER A 70 -29.45 -20.10 7.48
CA SER A 70 -28.76 -20.67 8.65
C SER A 70 -29.31 -22.02 9.10
N GLU A 71 -30.50 -22.35 8.60
CA GLU A 71 -31.28 -23.50 8.96
C GLU A 71 -30.64 -24.78 8.39
N PRO A 72 -30.62 -25.87 9.17
CA PRO A 72 -30.04 -27.13 8.70
C PRO A 72 -30.80 -27.64 7.48
N THR A 73 -30.05 -28.07 6.47
CA THR A 73 -30.60 -28.63 5.24
C THR A 73 -30.69 -30.15 5.32
N ALA A 74 -31.37 -30.79 4.36
CA ALA A 74 -31.43 -32.24 4.25
C ALA A 74 -30.03 -32.91 4.23
N ARG A 75 -29.00 -32.21 3.72
CA ARG A 75 -27.60 -32.66 3.74
C ARG A 75 -27.04 -32.73 5.16
N HIS A 76 -27.35 -31.75 6.00
CA HIS A 76 -26.94 -31.72 7.41
C HIS A 76 -27.64 -32.80 8.24
N GLU A 77 -28.89 -33.13 7.91
CA GLU A 77 -29.63 -34.24 8.54
C GLU A 77 -29.08 -35.61 8.12
N ALA A 78 -28.79 -35.78 6.83
CA ALA A 78 -28.26 -37.03 6.28
C ALA A 78 -26.80 -37.29 6.68
N PHE A 79 -25.99 -36.24 6.85
CA PHE A 79 -24.59 -36.33 7.24
C PHE A 79 -24.20 -35.18 8.18
N PRO A 80 -24.21 -35.38 9.51
CA PRO A 80 -23.92 -34.32 10.50
C PRO A 80 -22.52 -33.70 10.39
N GLU A 81 -21.56 -34.40 9.77
CA GLU A 81 -20.21 -33.89 9.51
C GLU A 81 -20.12 -33.00 8.25
N TYR A 82 -21.21 -32.87 7.47
CA TYR A 82 -21.28 -31.99 6.30
C TYR A 82 -20.99 -30.54 6.70
N LYS A 83 -20.05 -29.89 5.99
CA LYS A 83 -19.55 -28.53 6.29
C LYS A 83 -19.05 -28.31 7.74
N ALA A 84 -18.91 -29.35 8.56
CA ALA A 84 -18.53 -29.23 9.97
C ALA A 84 -17.08 -28.75 10.19
N GLN A 85 -16.19 -29.02 9.23
CA GLN A 85 -14.80 -28.52 9.23
C GLN A 85 -14.64 -27.18 8.52
N ARG A 86 -15.72 -26.64 7.95
CA ARG A 86 -15.67 -25.35 7.27
C ARG A 86 -15.36 -24.28 8.30
N GLU A 87 -14.36 -23.47 8.02
CA GLU A 87 -14.06 -22.31 8.88
C GLU A 87 -15.33 -21.45 8.98
N ALA A 88 -15.62 -20.97 10.20
CA ALA A 88 -16.74 -20.06 10.40
C ALA A 88 -16.61 -18.88 9.44
N MET A 89 -17.75 -18.43 8.90
CA MET A 89 -17.79 -17.32 7.94
C MET A 89 -16.94 -16.14 8.47
N PRO A 90 -16.00 -15.61 7.66
CA PRO A 90 -15.18 -14.48 8.06
C PRO A 90 -16.06 -13.33 8.56
N GLU A 91 -15.68 -12.73 9.69
CA GLU A 91 -16.46 -11.65 10.32
C GLU A 91 -16.70 -10.47 9.36
N ASP A 92 -15.71 -10.18 8.52
CA ASP A 92 -15.81 -9.16 7.47
C ASP A 92 -16.90 -9.47 6.44
N ILE A 93 -17.09 -10.74 6.07
CA ILE A 93 -18.17 -11.14 5.16
C ILE A 93 -19.50 -11.03 5.89
N SER A 94 -19.59 -11.53 7.12
CA SER A 94 -20.81 -11.46 7.94
C SER A 94 -21.31 -10.03 8.11
N LYS A 95 -20.39 -9.08 8.38
CA LYS A 95 -20.71 -7.64 8.53
C LYS A 95 -21.14 -6.99 7.20
N GLN A 96 -20.75 -7.56 6.06
CA GLN A 96 -21.09 -7.05 4.73
C GLN A 96 -22.39 -7.64 4.16
N LEU A 97 -22.93 -8.73 4.70
CA LEU A 97 -24.18 -9.32 4.21
C LEU A 97 -25.38 -8.35 4.26
N PRO A 98 -25.61 -7.58 5.34
CA PRO A 98 -26.68 -6.58 5.34
C PRO A 98 -26.47 -5.47 4.30
N LEU A 99 -25.21 -5.10 4.01
CA LEU A 99 -24.89 -4.16 2.94
C LEU A 99 -25.16 -4.77 1.56
N MET A 100 -24.99 -6.09 1.42
CA MET A 100 -25.31 -6.83 0.22
C MET A 100 -26.82 -6.84 -0.06
N ASP A 101 -27.65 -7.01 0.97
CA ASP A 101 -29.11 -6.89 0.83
C ASP A 101 -29.52 -5.50 0.36
N ARG A 102 -28.92 -4.45 0.97
CA ARG A 102 -29.15 -3.07 0.54
C ARG A 102 -28.69 -2.83 -0.90
N LEU A 103 -27.57 -3.44 -1.31
CA LEU A 103 -27.07 -3.37 -2.68
C LEU A 103 -28.05 -3.98 -3.67
N PHE A 104 -28.48 -5.22 -3.46
CA PHE A 104 -29.41 -5.89 -4.38
C PHE A 104 -30.77 -5.20 -4.43
N ASN A 105 -31.26 -4.69 -3.29
CA ASN A 105 -32.47 -3.85 -3.25
C ASN A 105 -32.29 -2.56 -4.07
N ALA A 106 -31.17 -1.85 -3.91
CA ALA A 106 -30.87 -0.64 -4.69
C ALA A 106 -30.71 -0.95 -6.19
N LEU A 107 -30.23 -2.14 -6.55
CA LEU A 107 -30.16 -2.61 -7.92
C LEU A 107 -31.51 -3.12 -8.46
N LYS A 108 -32.55 -3.19 -7.62
CA LYS A 108 -33.86 -3.81 -7.92
C LYS A 108 -33.74 -5.27 -8.40
N ILE A 109 -32.85 -6.03 -7.77
CA ILE A 109 -32.66 -7.46 -8.02
C ILE A 109 -33.35 -8.23 -6.90
N THR A 110 -34.26 -9.13 -7.27
CA THR A 110 -34.99 -9.95 -6.31
C THR A 110 -34.04 -10.88 -5.57
N THR A 111 -34.03 -10.78 -4.24
CA THR A 111 -33.23 -11.65 -3.36
C THR A 111 -34.11 -12.79 -2.84
N ILE A 112 -33.67 -14.03 -3.02
CA ILE A 112 -34.41 -15.24 -2.68
C ILE A 112 -33.64 -16.00 -1.60
N ARG A 113 -34.33 -16.36 -0.51
CA ARG A 113 -33.81 -17.17 0.60
C ARG A 113 -34.87 -18.19 0.98
N MET A 114 -34.50 -19.47 0.98
CA MET A 114 -35.42 -20.57 1.28
C MET A 114 -34.90 -21.33 2.50
N PRO A 115 -35.53 -21.19 3.67
CA PRO A 115 -35.13 -21.91 4.88
C PRO A 115 -35.04 -23.42 4.66
N GLY A 116 -33.93 -24.03 5.07
CA GLY A 116 -33.69 -25.48 4.93
C GLY A 116 -33.18 -25.92 3.56
N TYR A 117 -32.95 -24.99 2.63
CA TYR A 117 -32.38 -25.25 1.31
C TYR A 117 -31.17 -24.34 1.05
N GLU A 118 -30.22 -24.82 0.26
CA GLU A 118 -29.03 -24.07 -0.13
C GLU A 118 -29.29 -23.26 -1.41
N ALA A 119 -28.47 -22.24 -1.67
CA ALA A 119 -28.67 -21.34 -2.81
C ALA A 119 -28.58 -22.07 -4.17
N ASP A 120 -27.79 -23.14 -4.24
CA ASP A 120 -27.67 -24.02 -5.40
C ASP A 120 -28.96 -24.79 -5.71
N ASP A 121 -29.63 -25.33 -4.70
CA ASP A 121 -30.92 -26.00 -4.82
C ASP A 121 -32.00 -25.03 -5.33
N VAL A 122 -32.02 -23.81 -4.78
CA VAL A 122 -32.95 -22.75 -5.20
C VAL A 122 -32.70 -22.35 -6.65
N ILE A 123 -31.44 -22.12 -7.02
CA ILE A 123 -31.08 -21.72 -8.39
C ILE A 123 -31.36 -22.86 -9.38
N GLY A 124 -31.01 -24.10 -9.05
CA GLY A 124 -31.28 -25.26 -9.89
C GLY A 124 -32.77 -25.46 -10.15
N THR A 125 -33.59 -25.40 -9.10
CA THR A 125 -35.06 -25.47 -9.22
C THR A 125 -35.61 -24.38 -10.14
N LEU A 126 -35.20 -23.12 -9.93
CA LEU A 126 -35.67 -21.99 -10.74
C LEU A 126 -35.18 -22.06 -12.19
N ALA A 127 -33.96 -22.52 -12.43
CA ALA A 127 -33.39 -22.65 -13.78
C ALA A 127 -34.16 -23.67 -14.62
N HIS A 128 -34.47 -24.84 -14.06
CA HIS A 128 -35.26 -25.87 -14.75
C HIS A 128 -36.70 -25.41 -15.02
N GLN A 129 -37.35 -24.80 -14.03
CA GLN A 129 -38.71 -24.28 -14.22
C GLN A 129 -38.75 -23.11 -15.25
N ALA A 130 -37.68 -22.32 -15.35
CA ALA A 130 -37.58 -21.25 -16.33
C ALA A 130 -37.37 -21.81 -17.73
N ALA A 131 -36.52 -22.83 -17.89
CA ALA A 131 -36.33 -23.54 -19.15
C ALA A 131 -37.66 -24.12 -19.67
N ASP A 132 -38.46 -24.74 -18.79
CA ASP A 132 -39.81 -25.25 -19.14
C ASP A 132 -40.78 -24.15 -19.64
N LYS A 133 -40.53 -22.89 -19.25
CA LYS A 133 -41.27 -21.70 -19.68
C LYS A 133 -40.64 -20.99 -20.89
N GLY A 134 -39.61 -21.58 -21.50
CA GLY A 134 -38.93 -21.06 -22.68
C GLY A 134 -37.93 -19.94 -22.39
N PHE A 135 -37.37 -19.86 -21.19
CA PHE A 135 -36.29 -18.95 -20.86
C PHE A 135 -34.93 -19.61 -21.15
N GLN A 136 -34.00 -18.82 -21.67
CA GLN A 136 -32.58 -19.16 -21.58
C GLN A 136 -32.06 -18.67 -20.24
N THR A 137 -31.44 -19.56 -19.47
CA THR A 137 -31.02 -19.29 -18.09
C THR A 137 -29.51 -19.39 -17.93
N TRP A 138 -28.90 -18.40 -17.29
CA TRP A 138 -27.49 -18.39 -16.92
C TRP A 138 -27.33 -18.38 -15.40
N MET A 139 -26.73 -19.45 -14.87
CA MET A 139 -26.39 -19.58 -13.45
C MET A 139 -25.00 -18.98 -13.22
N VAL A 140 -24.94 -17.86 -12.50
CA VAL A 140 -23.71 -17.07 -12.31
C VAL A 140 -23.01 -17.50 -11.03
N THR A 141 -22.05 -18.42 -11.16
CA THR A 141 -21.31 -18.98 -10.02
C THR A 141 -19.94 -19.52 -10.47
N PRO A 142 -18.87 -19.40 -9.66
CA PRO A 142 -17.62 -20.12 -9.91
C PRO A 142 -17.68 -21.61 -9.57
N ASP A 143 -18.74 -22.06 -8.89
CA ASP A 143 -18.88 -23.43 -8.41
C ASP A 143 -18.95 -24.42 -9.58
N LYS A 144 -18.29 -25.55 -9.41
CA LYS A 144 -18.26 -26.65 -10.38
C LYS A 144 -19.50 -27.53 -10.24
N ASP A 145 -20.18 -27.52 -9.09
CA ASP A 145 -21.27 -28.45 -8.81
C ASP A 145 -22.49 -28.15 -9.68
N TYR A 146 -22.67 -26.89 -10.10
CA TYR A 146 -23.67 -26.44 -11.07
C TYR A 146 -23.46 -27.00 -12.48
N ASP A 147 -22.27 -27.55 -12.79
CA ASP A 147 -22.05 -28.20 -14.09
C ASP A 147 -23.04 -29.39 -14.29
N GLN A 148 -23.62 -29.95 -13.20
CA GLN A 148 -24.64 -31.01 -13.25
C GLN A 148 -26.02 -30.57 -13.77
N LEU A 149 -26.26 -29.26 -13.88
CA LEU A 149 -27.58 -28.67 -14.17
C LEU A 149 -27.74 -28.18 -15.63
N VAL A 150 -26.68 -28.29 -16.42
CA VAL A 150 -26.60 -27.67 -17.75
C VAL A 150 -27.46 -28.43 -18.76
N THR A 151 -28.24 -27.69 -19.56
CA THR A 151 -29.08 -28.20 -20.65
C THR A 151 -28.89 -27.33 -21.90
N ASP A 152 -29.69 -27.54 -22.96
CA ASP A 152 -29.64 -26.69 -24.15
C ASP A 152 -30.08 -25.23 -23.86
N ASP A 153 -30.84 -25.01 -22.78
CA ASP A 153 -31.37 -23.71 -22.37
C ASP A 153 -30.82 -23.22 -21.03
N ILE A 154 -30.03 -24.04 -20.32
CA ILE A 154 -29.44 -23.71 -19.01
C ILE A 154 -27.92 -23.74 -19.11
N PHE A 155 -27.26 -22.63 -18.78
CA PHE A 155 -25.82 -22.44 -18.89
C PHE A 155 -25.21 -22.05 -17.54
N VAL A 156 -23.94 -22.40 -17.30
CA VAL A 156 -23.16 -21.87 -16.17
C VAL A 156 -22.28 -20.73 -16.69
N LEU A 157 -22.37 -19.56 -16.06
CA LEU A 157 -21.56 -18.40 -16.37
C LEU A 157 -20.55 -18.14 -15.24
N LYS A 158 -19.26 -18.27 -15.57
CA LYS A 158 -18.16 -18.03 -14.63
C LYS A 158 -17.58 -16.64 -14.89
N PRO A 159 -17.67 -15.71 -13.92
CA PRO A 159 -17.07 -14.38 -14.09
C PRO A 159 -15.55 -14.51 -14.32
N GLY A 160 -14.95 -13.70 -15.19
CA GLY A 160 -13.51 -13.74 -15.49
C GLY A 160 -12.63 -13.25 -14.33
N ARG A 161 -11.37 -13.72 -14.24
CA ARG A 161 -10.40 -13.23 -13.23
C ARG A 161 -9.85 -11.87 -13.66
N LYS A 162 -9.84 -10.88 -12.75
CA LYS A 162 -9.26 -9.52 -12.96
C LYS A 162 -9.71 -8.83 -14.27
N GLY A 163 -10.98 -8.97 -14.65
CA GLY A 163 -11.52 -8.36 -15.88
C GLY A 163 -11.24 -9.13 -17.18
N GLY A 164 -10.77 -10.39 -17.09
CA GLY A 164 -10.73 -11.30 -18.24
C GLY A 164 -12.12 -11.69 -18.76
N ASP A 165 -12.16 -12.41 -19.88
CA ASP A 165 -13.40 -12.81 -20.55
C ASP A 165 -14.29 -13.71 -19.66
N LEU A 166 -15.60 -13.64 -19.88
CA LEU A 166 -16.59 -14.49 -19.21
C LEU A 166 -16.50 -15.89 -19.83
N GLU A 167 -16.48 -16.92 -19.00
CA GLU A 167 -16.52 -18.31 -19.46
C GLU A 167 -17.96 -18.84 -19.35
N ILE A 168 -18.56 -19.23 -20.47
CA ILE A 168 -19.90 -19.82 -20.53
C ILE A 168 -19.73 -21.32 -20.75
N PHE A 169 -20.34 -22.11 -19.88
CA PHE A 169 -20.37 -23.57 -19.96
C PHE A 169 -21.78 -24.02 -20.33
N GLY A 170 -21.94 -24.50 -21.57
CA GLY A 170 -23.08 -25.27 -22.02
C GLY A 170 -22.77 -26.77 -22.02
N VAL A 171 -23.68 -27.56 -22.58
CA VAL A 171 -23.57 -29.04 -22.58
C VAL A 171 -22.22 -29.48 -23.14
N LYS A 172 -21.79 -28.91 -24.28
CA LYS A 172 -20.54 -29.30 -24.95
C LYS A 172 -19.31 -29.07 -24.08
N GLU A 173 -19.24 -27.90 -23.45
CA GLU A 173 -18.11 -27.50 -22.62
C GLU A 173 -18.03 -28.35 -21.35
N VAL A 174 -19.18 -28.69 -20.74
CA VAL A 174 -19.26 -29.59 -19.57
C VAL A 174 -18.82 -31.00 -19.94
N LEU A 175 -19.34 -31.56 -21.04
CA LEU A 175 -18.96 -32.91 -21.51
C LEU A 175 -17.45 -32.99 -21.78
N GLN A 176 -16.88 -31.96 -22.41
CA GLN A 176 -15.44 -31.89 -22.68
C GLN A 176 -14.60 -31.72 -21.40
N LYS A 177 -15.05 -30.87 -20.46
CA LYS A 177 -14.32 -30.62 -19.20
C LYS A 177 -14.21 -31.88 -18.34
N TRP A 178 -15.29 -32.65 -18.27
CA TRP A 178 -15.38 -33.82 -17.41
C TRP A 178 -15.05 -35.14 -18.12
N ASP A 179 -14.86 -35.13 -19.45
CA ASP A 179 -14.59 -36.31 -20.27
C ASP A 179 -15.71 -37.36 -20.14
N ILE A 180 -16.96 -36.91 -20.36
CA ILE A 180 -18.20 -37.68 -20.18
C ILE A 180 -19.15 -37.53 -21.38
N GLU A 181 -20.14 -38.42 -21.47
CA GLU A 181 -21.12 -38.43 -22.57
C GLU A 181 -22.45 -37.77 -22.20
N ARG A 182 -22.81 -37.75 -20.90
CA ARG A 182 -24.06 -37.17 -20.40
C ARG A 182 -23.82 -36.31 -19.15
N VAL A 183 -24.56 -35.21 -19.01
CA VAL A 183 -24.37 -34.23 -17.92
C VAL A 183 -24.66 -34.83 -16.53
N ASP A 184 -25.60 -35.77 -16.40
CA ASP A 184 -25.91 -36.44 -15.12
C ASP A 184 -24.71 -37.20 -14.52
N GLN A 185 -23.73 -37.56 -15.36
CA GLN A 185 -22.50 -38.23 -14.91
C GLN A 185 -21.58 -37.34 -14.07
N VAL A 186 -21.78 -36.01 -14.07
CA VAL A 186 -21.05 -35.10 -13.18
C VAL A 186 -21.30 -35.46 -11.71
N ILE A 187 -22.54 -35.84 -11.38
CA ILE A 187 -22.95 -36.24 -10.02
C ILE A 187 -22.17 -37.47 -9.57
N ASP A 188 -22.05 -38.46 -10.45
CA ASP A 188 -21.29 -39.68 -10.20
C ASP A 188 -19.79 -39.42 -10.03
N ILE A 189 -19.22 -38.49 -10.81
CA ILE A 189 -17.81 -38.11 -10.66
C ILE A 189 -17.58 -37.45 -9.30
N LEU A 190 -18.39 -36.44 -8.96
CA LEU A 190 -18.31 -35.70 -7.69
C LEU A 190 -18.50 -36.64 -6.50
N GLY A 191 -19.45 -37.59 -6.57
CA GLY A 191 -19.69 -38.59 -5.54
C GLY A 191 -18.50 -39.54 -5.30
N LEU A 192 -17.73 -39.88 -6.34
CA LEU A 192 -16.54 -40.71 -6.19
C LEU A 192 -15.33 -39.94 -5.64
N MET A 193 -15.11 -38.71 -6.09
CA MET A 193 -13.94 -37.93 -5.66
C MET A 193 -14.13 -37.23 -4.31
N GLY A 194 -15.38 -36.99 -3.91
CA GLY A 194 -15.73 -36.18 -2.73
C GLY A 194 -15.37 -34.70 -2.90
N ASP A 195 -15.61 -33.94 -1.83
CA ASP A 195 -15.23 -32.54 -1.74
C ASP A 195 -14.72 -32.21 -0.33
N SER A 196 -13.42 -31.94 -0.21
CA SER A 196 -12.80 -31.58 1.06
C SER A 196 -13.27 -30.24 1.61
N SER A 197 -13.78 -29.32 0.77
CA SER A 197 -14.31 -28.02 1.22
C SER A 197 -15.55 -28.19 2.09
N ASP A 198 -16.46 -29.05 1.64
CA ASP A 198 -17.74 -29.30 2.29
C ASP A 198 -17.73 -30.56 3.17
N ASN A 199 -16.52 -31.11 3.39
CA ASN A 199 -16.30 -32.34 4.13
C ASN A 199 -17.07 -33.55 3.56
N ILE A 200 -17.27 -33.59 2.23
CA ILE A 200 -17.87 -34.72 1.53
C ILE A 200 -16.78 -35.79 1.32
N PRO A 201 -16.93 -37.00 1.89
CA PRO A 201 -15.80 -37.92 2.08
C PRO A 201 -15.28 -38.58 0.79
N GLY A 202 -16.15 -38.82 -0.20
CA GLY A 202 -15.79 -39.55 -1.42
C GLY A 202 -15.22 -40.95 -1.16
N VAL A 203 -14.54 -41.52 -2.15
CA VAL A 203 -13.82 -42.79 -2.04
C VAL A 203 -12.32 -42.53 -1.85
N PRO A 204 -11.70 -42.98 -0.73
CA PRO A 204 -10.29 -42.77 -0.48
C PRO A 204 -9.38 -43.23 -1.64
N GLY A 205 -8.47 -42.36 -2.07
CA GLY A 205 -7.54 -42.64 -3.16
C GLY A 205 -8.13 -42.51 -4.58
N ILE A 206 -9.38 -42.08 -4.72
CA ILE A 206 -10.00 -41.76 -6.01
C ILE A 206 -10.03 -40.23 -6.17
N GLY A 207 -9.06 -39.68 -6.92
CA GLY A 207 -9.06 -38.25 -7.29
C GLY A 207 -9.86 -37.96 -8.57
N PRO A 208 -9.96 -36.69 -8.99
CA PRO A 208 -10.79 -36.24 -10.12
C PRO A 208 -10.56 -37.04 -11.41
N LYS A 209 -9.30 -37.22 -11.82
CA LYS A 209 -8.94 -37.95 -13.06
C LYS A 209 -9.29 -39.44 -12.99
N THR A 210 -9.26 -40.03 -11.80
CA THR A 210 -9.58 -41.45 -11.62
C THR A 210 -11.09 -41.64 -11.62
N ALA A 211 -11.84 -40.76 -10.96
CA ALA A 211 -13.30 -40.72 -11.00
C ALA A 211 -13.83 -40.57 -12.43
N GLN A 212 -13.29 -39.61 -13.20
CA GLN A 212 -13.62 -39.42 -14.62
C GLN A 212 -13.45 -40.71 -15.43
N LYS A 213 -12.29 -41.37 -15.34
CA LYS A 213 -12.04 -42.63 -16.07
C LYS A 213 -12.99 -43.77 -15.68
N LEU A 214 -13.35 -43.87 -14.41
CA LEU A 214 -14.26 -44.90 -13.93
C LEU A 214 -15.68 -44.64 -14.44
N ILE A 215 -16.15 -43.40 -14.38
CA ILE A 215 -17.49 -43.04 -14.84
C ILE A 215 -17.59 -43.07 -16.37
N ALA A 216 -16.55 -42.65 -17.10
CA ALA A 216 -16.50 -42.81 -18.55
C ALA A 216 -16.59 -44.28 -18.97
N LYS A 217 -15.99 -45.20 -18.20
CA LYS A 217 -16.04 -46.65 -18.49
C LYS A 217 -17.35 -47.32 -18.04
N TYR A 218 -17.84 -47.00 -16.84
CA TYR A 218 -18.93 -47.72 -16.20
C TYR A 218 -20.25 -46.95 -16.17
N ASN A 219 -20.31 -45.74 -16.73
CA ASN A 219 -21.45 -44.85 -16.83
C ASN A 219 -21.97 -44.26 -15.50
N SER A 220 -22.13 -45.04 -14.43
CA SER A 220 -22.58 -44.56 -13.10
C SER A 220 -21.88 -45.27 -11.94
N ILE A 221 -21.98 -44.70 -10.73
CA ILE A 221 -21.46 -45.33 -9.49
C ILE A 221 -22.14 -46.68 -9.25
N GLU A 222 -23.45 -46.79 -9.43
CA GLU A 222 -24.19 -48.04 -9.21
C GLU A 222 -23.72 -49.13 -10.16
N ASN A 223 -23.49 -48.77 -11.43
CA ASN A 223 -23.03 -49.72 -12.43
C ASN A 223 -21.54 -50.09 -12.25
N LEU A 224 -20.71 -49.18 -11.74
CA LEU A 224 -19.35 -49.48 -11.29
C LEU A 224 -19.35 -50.58 -10.22
N TYR A 225 -20.28 -50.53 -9.25
CA TYR A 225 -20.40 -51.57 -8.22
C TYR A 225 -20.90 -52.92 -8.76
N ASN A 226 -21.57 -52.94 -9.91
CA ASN A 226 -21.94 -54.18 -10.59
C ASN A 226 -20.77 -54.84 -11.35
N HIS A 227 -19.63 -54.15 -11.50
CA HIS A 227 -18.46 -54.60 -12.28
C HIS A 227 -17.15 -54.55 -11.47
N LEU A 228 -17.22 -54.76 -10.15
CA LEU A 228 -16.04 -54.73 -9.26
C LEU A 228 -14.96 -55.78 -9.61
N ASP A 229 -15.35 -56.86 -10.27
CA ASP A 229 -14.46 -57.94 -10.73
C ASP A 229 -13.46 -57.49 -11.81
N GLU A 230 -13.77 -56.43 -12.55
CA GLU A 230 -12.88 -55.85 -13.57
C GLU A 230 -11.79 -54.93 -13.00
N LEU A 231 -11.95 -54.46 -11.76
CA LEU A 231 -11.00 -53.59 -11.08
C LEU A 231 -9.83 -54.39 -10.48
N LYS A 232 -8.64 -53.79 -10.40
CA LYS A 232 -7.42 -54.48 -9.93
C LYS A 232 -6.74 -53.75 -8.77
N GLY A 233 -6.12 -54.53 -7.88
CA GLY A 233 -5.27 -54.03 -6.80
C GLY A 233 -5.99 -53.14 -5.79
N LYS A 234 -5.27 -52.14 -5.27
CA LYS A 234 -5.74 -51.23 -4.21
C LYS A 234 -6.97 -50.40 -4.60
N GLN A 235 -7.17 -50.13 -5.89
CA GLN A 235 -8.34 -49.41 -6.39
C GLN A 235 -9.64 -50.20 -6.19
N LYS A 236 -9.62 -51.51 -6.48
CA LYS A 236 -10.76 -52.39 -6.24
C LYS A 236 -11.13 -52.42 -4.76
N GLN A 237 -10.13 -52.65 -3.91
CA GLN A 237 -10.30 -52.71 -2.46
C GLN A 237 -10.93 -51.42 -1.92
N ASN A 238 -10.41 -50.25 -2.31
CA ASN A 238 -10.93 -48.97 -1.84
C ASN A 238 -12.37 -48.70 -2.27
N ILE A 239 -12.74 -49.07 -3.51
CA ILE A 239 -14.12 -48.90 -4.00
C ILE A 239 -15.07 -49.86 -3.27
N GLU A 240 -14.71 -51.14 -3.18
CA GLU A 240 -15.51 -52.17 -2.51
C GLU A 240 -15.77 -51.85 -1.03
N GLU A 241 -14.74 -51.44 -0.28
CA GLU A 241 -14.85 -51.10 1.15
C GLU A 241 -15.59 -49.79 1.43
N ASN A 242 -15.81 -48.92 0.43
CA ASN A 242 -16.41 -47.59 0.63
C ASN A 242 -17.69 -47.39 -0.19
N ARG A 243 -18.43 -48.46 -0.49
CA ARG A 243 -19.71 -48.41 -1.23
C ARG A 243 -20.71 -47.42 -0.65
N ASP A 244 -20.99 -47.55 0.65
CA ASP A 244 -21.99 -46.71 1.31
C ASP A 244 -21.55 -45.24 1.35
N LYS A 245 -20.23 -44.98 1.48
CA LYS A 245 -19.68 -43.62 1.41
C LYS A 245 -19.80 -43.00 0.02
N ALA A 246 -19.59 -43.79 -1.04
CA ALA A 246 -19.73 -43.30 -2.41
C ALA A 246 -21.18 -42.93 -2.73
N LEU A 247 -22.14 -43.76 -2.30
CA LEU A 247 -23.58 -43.48 -2.48
C LEU A 247 -24.04 -42.29 -1.64
N LEU A 248 -23.60 -42.21 -0.38
CA LEU A 248 -23.85 -41.04 0.46
C LEU A 248 -23.25 -39.77 -0.15
N SER A 249 -22.00 -39.82 -0.61
CA SER A 249 -21.35 -38.67 -1.25
C SER A 249 -22.10 -38.24 -2.52
N LYS A 250 -22.57 -39.20 -3.34
CA LYS A 250 -23.42 -38.93 -4.51
C LYS A 250 -24.72 -38.21 -4.11
N GLN A 251 -25.38 -38.65 -3.05
CA GLN A 251 -26.58 -38.00 -2.53
C GLN A 251 -26.29 -36.56 -2.05
N LEU A 252 -25.17 -36.35 -1.34
CA LEU A 252 -24.81 -35.03 -0.80
C LEU A 252 -24.46 -34.02 -1.90
N VAL A 253 -23.78 -34.42 -2.98
CA VAL A 253 -23.41 -33.51 -4.09
C VAL A 253 -24.54 -33.28 -5.11
N THR A 254 -25.64 -34.03 -5.02
CA THR A 254 -26.78 -33.85 -5.93
C THR A 254 -27.53 -32.58 -5.54
N ILE A 255 -27.70 -31.66 -6.50
CA ILE A 255 -28.52 -30.45 -6.31
C ILE A 255 -30.00 -30.81 -6.42
N GLN A 256 -30.82 -30.32 -5.49
CA GLN A 256 -32.27 -30.55 -5.45
C GLN A 256 -32.99 -29.62 -6.44
N LEU A 257 -33.95 -30.17 -7.16
CA LEU A 257 -34.69 -29.46 -8.23
C LEU A 257 -36.17 -29.23 -7.91
N ASP A 258 -36.59 -29.61 -6.70
CA ASP A 258 -37.97 -29.59 -6.22
C ASP A 258 -38.15 -28.71 -4.98
N VAL A 259 -37.35 -27.64 -4.85
CA VAL A 259 -37.46 -26.70 -3.73
C VAL A 259 -38.84 -26.02 -3.74
N PRO A 260 -39.64 -26.12 -2.65
CA PRO A 260 -40.97 -25.54 -2.61
C PRO A 260 -40.91 -24.01 -2.51
N HIS A 261 -41.23 -23.30 -3.58
CA HIS A 261 -41.24 -21.82 -3.61
C HIS A 261 -42.52 -21.24 -4.22
N THR A 262 -42.79 -19.97 -3.92
CA THR A 262 -43.90 -19.18 -4.51
C THR A 262 -43.42 -18.15 -5.54
N THR A 263 -42.12 -18.14 -5.86
CA THR A 263 -41.52 -17.20 -6.82
C THR A 263 -42.13 -17.37 -8.21
N ASP A 264 -42.67 -16.29 -8.76
CA ASP A 264 -43.06 -16.24 -10.17
C ASP A 264 -41.86 -15.77 -11.02
N ILE A 265 -41.39 -16.62 -11.93
CA ILE A 265 -40.22 -16.36 -12.78
C ILE A 265 -40.43 -15.12 -13.66
N GLU A 266 -41.65 -14.89 -14.14
CA GLU A 266 -41.97 -13.70 -14.95
C GLU A 266 -41.86 -12.40 -14.13
N SER A 267 -42.04 -12.48 -12.80
CA SER A 267 -41.89 -11.31 -11.91
C SER A 267 -40.44 -10.89 -11.68
N LEU A 268 -39.47 -11.68 -12.13
CA LEU A 268 -38.03 -11.41 -11.99
C LEU A 268 -37.49 -10.42 -13.02
N THR A 269 -38.36 -9.69 -13.73
CA THR A 269 -37.97 -8.72 -14.77
C THR A 269 -37.07 -7.63 -14.19
N TRP A 270 -35.95 -7.38 -14.85
CA TRP A 270 -35.03 -6.31 -14.48
C TRP A 270 -34.98 -5.23 -15.58
N ASN A 271 -35.30 -3.98 -15.22
CA ASN A 271 -35.38 -2.87 -16.16
C ASN A 271 -34.38 -1.73 -15.85
N ALA A 272 -34.16 -1.44 -14.57
CA ALA A 272 -33.26 -0.40 -14.08
C ALA A 272 -33.03 -0.55 -12.57
N TYR A 273 -31.94 0.02 -12.07
CA TYR A 273 -31.70 0.21 -10.63
C TYR A 273 -32.48 1.40 -10.06
N ASP A 274 -32.63 1.46 -8.74
CA ASP A 274 -33.13 2.63 -8.02
C ASP A 274 -32.02 3.68 -7.90
N THR A 275 -32.14 4.75 -8.69
CA THR A 275 -31.12 5.80 -8.77
C THR A 275 -30.81 6.43 -7.42
N GLU A 276 -31.83 6.73 -6.59
CA GLU A 276 -31.62 7.45 -5.34
C GLU A 276 -31.09 6.52 -4.25
N ALA A 277 -31.65 5.31 -4.12
CA ALA A 277 -31.14 4.32 -3.17
C ALA A 277 -29.71 3.89 -3.50
N LEU A 278 -29.39 3.72 -4.80
CA LEU A 278 -28.04 3.34 -5.22
C LEU A 278 -27.05 4.49 -5.01
N LYS A 279 -27.38 5.74 -5.35
CA LYS A 279 -26.53 6.90 -5.04
C LYS A 279 -26.23 6.98 -3.54
N SER A 280 -27.27 6.88 -2.71
CA SER A 280 -27.13 6.92 -1.24
C SER A 280 -26.18 5.84 -0.73
N LEU A 281 -26.35 4.60 -1.18
CA LEU A 281 -25.50 3.48 -0.79
C LEU A 281 -24.05 3.64 -1.28
N LEU A 282 -23.83 4.08 -2.53
CA LEU A 282 -22.48 4.27 -3.06
C LEU A 282 -21.71 5.38 -2.35
N THR A 283 -22.42 6.40 -1.88
CA THR A 283 -21.84 7.45 -1.05
C THR A 283 -21.41 6.89 0.29
N GLU A 284 -22.31 6.20 1.00
CA GLU A 284 -22.00 5.59 2.31
C GLU A 284 -20.79 4.64 2.23
N LEU A 285 -20.70 3.88 1.14
CA LEU A 285 -19.60 2.94 0.89
C LEU A 285 -18.36 3.57 0.25
N GLU A 286 -18.40 4.87 -0.06
CA GLU A 286 -17.28 5.64 -0.60
C GLU A 286 -16.83 5.24 -2.02
N PHE A 287 -17.74 4.68 -2.81
CA PHE A 287 -17.46 4.14 -4.14
C PHE A 287 -17.49 5.22 -5.23
N ASP A 288 -16.71 6.28 -5.04
CA ASP A 288 -16.71 7.48 -5.88
C ASP A 288 -16.48 7.19 -7.37
N ALA A 289 -15.49 6.34 -7.68
CA ALA A 289 -15.18 5.96 -9.07
C ALA A 289 -16.33 5.19 -9.74
N ILE A 290 -17.03 4.33 -9.00
CA ILE A 290 -18.17 3.58 -9.54
C ILE A 290 -19.37 4.51 -9.70
N GLY A 291 -19.65 5.35 -8.70
CA GLY A 291 -20.74 6.32 -8.79
C GLY A 291 -20.55 7.29 -9.95
N LYS A 292 -19.33 7.77 -10.21
CA LYS A 292 -19.01 8.59 -11.39
C LYS A 292 -19.21 7.85 -12.71
N ARG A 293 -18.93 6.53 -12.74
CA ARG A 293 -19.16 5.69 -13.93
C ARG A 293 -20.65 5.49 -14.22
N ILE A 294 -21.50 5.41 -13.20
CA ILE A 294 -22.94 5.18 -13.33
C ILE A 294 -23.70 6.50 -13.56
N PHE A 295 -23.40 7.53 -12.77
CA PHE A 295 -24.17 8.78 -12.68
C PHE A 295 -23.48 10.00 -13.30
N GLY A 296 -22.25 9.84 -13.80
CA GLY A 296 -21.48 10.92 -14.41
C GLY A 296 -20.55 11.66 -13.44
N LYS A 297 -19.75 12.59 -13.97
CA LYS A 297 -18.66 13.27 -13.25
C LYS A 297 -19.11 14.12 -12.05
N THR A 298 -20.40 14.40 -11.93
CA THR A 298 -21.01 15.20 -10.86
C THR A 298 -21.22 14.42 -9.56
N PHE A 299 -21.14 13.09 -9.57
CA PHE A 299 -21.22 12.28 -8.34
C PHE A 299 -19.96 12.45 -7.47
N SER A 300 -20.12 12.74 -6.18
CA SER A 300 -19.04 12.83 -5.18
C SER A 300 -19.43 12.12 -3.88
N ALA A 301 -18.71 11.06 -3.51
CA ALA A 301 -18.91 10.36 -2.24
C ALA A 301 -18.31 11.11 -1.03
N ALA A 302 -17.41 12.06 -1.26
CA ALA A 302 -16.86 12.91 -0.22
C ALA A 302 -17.89 13.95 0.25
N SER A 303 -18.74 14.43 -0.66
CA SER A 303 -19.86 15.34 -0.43
C SER A 303 -20.80 14.91 0.69
N ALA A 304 -21.29 13.68 0.62
CA ALA A 304 -22.28 13.21 1.58
C ALA A 304 -21.68 12.49 2.79
N ARG A 305 -20.35 12.30 2.83
CA ARG A 305 -19.63 12.01 4.07
C ARG A 305 -19.34 13.27 4.88
N ALA A 306 -19.11 14.40 4.20
CA ALA A 306 -19.16 15.70 4.85
C ALA A 306 -20.53 15.88 5.53
N ASN A 307 -21.64 15.42 4.91
CA ASN A 307 -22.96 15.38 5.55
C ASN A 307 -23.05 14.44 6.77
N VAL A 308 -22.44 13.24 6.77
CA VAL A 308 -22.48 12.33 7.95
C VAL A 308 -21.55 12.77 9.09
N VAL A 309 -20.36 13.30 8.78
CA VAL A 309 -19.45 13.91 9.78
C VAL A 309 -20.07 15.19 10.34
N ARG A 310 -20.80 15.93 9.50
CA ARG A 310 -21.61 17.07 9.88
C ARG A 310 -22.84 16.64 10.68
N GLU A 311 -23.53 15.54 10.39
CA GLU A 311 -24.60 14.96 11.23
C GLU A 311 -24.08 14.57 12.61
N LYS A 312 -22.85 14.03 12.70
CA LYS A 312 -22.20 13.74 13.97
C LYS A 312 -21.86 15.03 14.75
N ARG A 313 -21.41 16.09 14.07
CA ARG A 313 -21.24 17.45 14.65
C ARG A 313 -22.57 18.15 14.96
N GLU A 314 -23.64 17.89 14.21
CA GLU A 314 -25.00 18.41 14.41
C GLU A 314 -25.69 17.73 15.60
N SER A 315 -25.33 16.46 15.89
CA SER A 315 -25.76 15.78 17.11
C SER A 315 -25.14 16.37 18.39
N GLU A 316 -23.96 16.99 18.28
CA GLU A 316 -23.30 17.74 19.37
C GLU A 316 -23.77 19.21 19.45
N ILE A 317 -24.38 19.74 18.38
CA ILE A 317 -24.95 21.09 18.27
C ILE A 317 -26.49 20.99 18.17
N GLN A 318 -27.12 20.31 19.13
CA GLN A 318 -28.58 20.34 19.27
C GLN A 318 -29.03 21.69 19.86
N ALA A 319 -29.07 22.74 19.04
CA ALA A 319 -29.89 23.92 19.30
C ALA A 319 -30.10 24.80 18.05
N THR A 320 -30.64 24.25 16.95
CA THR A 320 -31.67 24.90 16.11
C THR A 320 -32.09 23.93 15.01
N LEU A 321 -33.34 23.46 15.09
CA LEU A 321 -33.98 22.61 14.09
C LEU A 321 -34.33 23.41 12.82
N PHE A 322 -34.27 22.70 11.69
CA PHE A 322 -34.70 23.03 10.32
C PHE A 322 -33.61 23.64 9.41
N ASP A 323 -32.92 22.77 8.64
CA ASP A 323 -32.57 23.05 7.24
C ASP A 323 -32.24 21.78 6.42
N GLU A 324 -32.42 21.90 5.10
CA GLU A 324 -32.42 20.91 4.00
C GLU A 324 -31.04 20.28 3.67
N PRO A 325 -30.98 19.15 2.90
CA PRO A 325 -29.72 18.50 2.51
C PRO A 325 -28.79 19.45 1.75
N VAL A 326 -27.56 19.61 2.26
CA VAL A 326 -26.59 20.53 1.67
C VAL A 326 -25.90 19.87 0.47
N THR A 327 -26.15 20.43 -0.72
CA THR A 327 -25.36 20.24 -1.94
C THR A 327 -23.94 20.75 -1.73
N GLU A 328 -22.93 19.98 -2.18
CA GLU A 328 -21.52 20.42 -2.26
C GLU A 328 -21.46 21.80 -2.91
N LYS A 329 -20.88 22.78 -2.20
CA LYS A 329 -20.71 24.12 -2.76
C LYS A 329 -19.48 24.14 -3.65
N THR A 330 -19.52 24.97 -4.67
CA THR A 330 -18.41 25.27 -5.57
C THR A 330 -18.17 26.77 -5.60
N ILE A 331 -17.16 27.21 -6.35
CA ILE A 331 -16.84 28.63 -6.50
C ILE A 331 -18.04 29.47 -6.98
N SER A 332 -18.97 28.89 -7.75
CA SER A 332 -20.18 29.58 -8.19
C SER A 332 -21.25 29.75 -7.11
N ASP A 333 -21.16 28.98 -6.02
CA ASP A 333 -22.16 28.97 -4.93
C ASP A 333 -21.72 29.83 -3.73
N VAL A 334 -20.45 30.23 -3.67
CA VAL A 334 -19.86 30.99 -2.57
C VAL A 334 -19.43 32.36 -3.07
N SER A 335 -19.98 33.43 -2.47
CA SER A 335 -19.52 34.78 -2.78
C SER A 335 -18.08 34.96 -2.30
N HIS A 336 -17.21 35.39 -3.20
CA HIS A 336 -15.79 35.59 -2.95
C HIS A 336 -15.29 36.87 -3.62
N HIS A 337 -14.15 37.38 -3.15
CA HIS A 337 -13.47 38.54 -3.71
C HIS A 337 -12.03 38.18 -4.07
N TYR A 338 -11.85 37.73 -5.30
CA TYR A 338 -10.54 37.39 -5.86
C TYR A 338 -10.08 38.52 -6.80
N GLN A 339 -8.84 38.98 -6.60
CA GLN A 339 -8.29 40.11 -7.31
C GLN A 339 -6.99 39.74 -8.04
N THR A 340 -7.00 39.92 -9.36
CA THR A 340 -5.78 39.88 -10.18
C THR A 340 -4.96 41.16 -9.97
N VAL A 341 -3.68 40.98 -9.63
CA VAL A 341 -2.72 42.05 -9.34
C VAL A 341 -1.66 42.06 -10.44
N ASN A 342 -1.71 43.08 -11.31
CA ASN A 342 -0.87 43.16 -12.51
C ASN A 342 -0.08 44.48 -12.66
N THR A 343 -0.37 45.51 -11.85
CA THR A 343 0.41 46.77 -11.85
C THR A 343 1.33 46.91 -10.64
N SER A 344 2.37 47.72 -10.77
CA SER A 344 3.29 48.07 -9.68
C SER A 344 2.58 48.68 -8.47
N GLU A 345 1.59 49.53 -8.70
CA GLU A 345 0.84 50.21 -7.63
C GLU A 345 -0.01 49.21 -6.85
N GLN A 346 -0.64 48.25 -7.56
CA GLN A 346 -1.42 47.19 -6.92
C GLN A 346 -0.53 46.25 -6.09
N ARG A 347 0.65 45.87 -6.63
CA ARG A 347 1.61 45.04 -5.89
C ARG A 347 2.11 45.73 -4.62
N ALA A 348 2.50 47.00 -4.71
CA ALA A 348 2.90 47.78 -3.55
C ALA A 348 1.79 47.89 -2.49
N ALA A 349 0.54 48.09 -2.92
CA ALA A 349 -0.60 48.14 -2.01
C ALA A 349 -0.89 46.78 -1.33
N LEU A 350 -0.71 45.66 -2.05
CA LEU A 350 -0.86 44.32 -1.48
C LEU A 350 0.25 44.03 -0.45
N ILE A 351 1.50 44.35 -0.76
CA ILE A 351 2.64 44.16 0.16
C ILE A 351 2.40 44.89 1.49
N GLU A 352 1.89 46.12 1.45
CA GLU A 352 1.56 46.87 2.68
C GLU A 352 0.37 46.29 3.46
N GLN A 353 -0.51 45.52 2.82
CA GLN A 353 -1.55 44.77 3.51
C GLN A 353 -1.00 43.49 4.15
N LEU A 354 -0.14 42.76 3.43
CA LEU A 354 0.48 41.51 3.89
C LEU A 354 1.38 41.75 5.12
N LYS A 355 2.16 42.83 5.14
CA LYS A 355 3.01 43.20 6.29
C LYS A 355 2.27 43.41 7.62
N LYS A 356 0.95 43.64 7.56
CA LYS A 356 0.12 43.89 8.76
C LYS A 356 -0.46 42.60 9.35
N GLN A 357 -0.27 41.47 8.68
CA GLN A 357 -0.86 40.20 9.07
C GLN A 357 0.12 39.41 9.93
N ASP A 358 -0.39 38.74 10.96
CA ASP A 358 0.40 37.79 11.75
C ASP A 358 0.61 36.46 11.01
N SER A 359 -0.28 36.14 10.06
CA SER A 359 -0.26 34.91 9.29
C SER A 359 -0.87 35.13 7.90
N ILE A 360 -0.25 34.54 6.88
CA ILE A 360 -0.70 34.60 5.49
C ILE A 360 -0.68 33.21 4.87
N CYS A 361 -1.66 32.91 4.04
CA CYS A 361 -1.60 31.76 3.13
C CYS A 361 -1.04 32.21 1.79
N PHE A 362 -0.18 31.39 1.19
CA PHE A 362 0.32 31.62 -0.16
C PHE A 362 0.47 30.32 -0.94
N ASP A 363 0.49 30.46 -2.26
CA ASP A 363 0.67 29.37 -3.21
C ASP A 363 1.41 29.86 -4.48
N THR A 364 2.12 28.96 -5.16
CA THR A 364 2.87 29.27 -6.38
C THR A 364 2.33 28.54 -7.60
N GLU A 365 1.96 29.32 -8.62
CA GLU A 365 1.59 28.76 -9.92
C GLU A 365 2.80 28.64 -10.83
N THR A 366 2.97 27.50 -11.50
CA THR A 366 4.21 27.19 -12.20
C THR A 366 4.00 26.39 -13.49
N THR A 367 5.03 26.34 -14.33
CA THR A 367 5.01 25.61 -15.61
C THR A 367 5.30 24.12 -15.52
N SER A 368 5.73 23.60 -14.37
CA SER A 368 6.21 22.21 -14.23
C SER A 368 5.79 21.67 -12.88
N LEU A 369 5.75 20.34 -12.72
CA LEU A 369 5.66 19.68 -11.41
C LEU A 369 7.06 19.46 -10.79
N ASP A 370 8.12 19.74 -11.54
CA ASP A 370 9.49 19.77 -11.03
C ASP A 370 9.85 21.19 -10.59
N ALA A 371 9.84 21.43 -9.28
CA ALA A 371 10.18 22.73 -8.69
C ALA A 371 11.58 23.26 -9.08
N ARG A 372 12.50 22.38 -9.50
CA ARG A 372 13.87 22.74 -9.91
C ARG A 372 13.93 23.38 -11.31
N GLU A 373 12.93 23.07 -12.13
CA GLU A 373 12.83 23.55 -13.53
C GLU A 373 11.60 24.45 -13.75
N ALA A 374 10.72 24.53 -12.74
CA ALA A 374 9.52 25.33 -12.74
C ALA A 374 9.83 26.82 -12.92
N VAL A 375 9.12 27.46 -13.84
CA VAL A 375 9.08 28.92 -13.95
C VAL A 375 7.79 29.41 -13.29
N PRO A 376 7.85 30.33 -12.31
CA PRO A 376 6.68 30.91 -11.69
C PRO A 376 5.85 31.71 -12.70
N LEU A 377 4.55 31.46 -12.69
CA LEU A 377 3.53 32.19 -13.46
C LEU A 377 2.81 33.23 -12.59
N GLY A 378 2.81 33.03 -11.27
CA GLY A 378 2.28 33.98 -10.32
C GLY A 378 2.33 33.49 -8.87
N LEU A 379 1.96 34.39 -7.97
CA LEU A 379 1.88 34.13 -6.52
C LEU A 379 0.45 34.42 -6.06
N ALA A 380 -0.20 33.45 -5.45
CA ALA A 380 -1.49 33.67 -4.80
C ALA A 380 -1.29 33.95 -3.31
N PHE A 381 -2.09 34.84 -2.75
CA PHE A 381 -2.11 35.17 -1.32
C PHE A 381 -3.54 35.26 -0.79
N SER A 382 -3.76 34.73 0.42
CA SER A 382 -4.99 34.94 1.18
C SER A 382 -4.66 35.13 2.66
N PHE A 383 -5.29 36.13 3.29
CA PHE A 383 -5.20 36.37 4.74
C PHE A 383 -6.58 36.53 5.40
N GLU A 384 -7.65 36.52 4.60
CA GLU A 384 -9.04 36.59 5.04
C GLU A 384 -9.88 35.57 4.24
N PRO A 385 -10.75 34.77 4.87
CA PRO A 385 -11.61 33.82 4.15
C PRO A 385 -12.45 34.50 3.07
N HIS A 386 -12.59 33.84 1.92
CA HIS A 386 -13.31 34.34 0.74
C HIS A 386 -12.67 35.58 0.10
N SER A 387 -11.42 35.89 0.44
CA SER A 387 -10.63 36.94 -0.22
C SER A 387 -9.22 36.47 -0.52
N ALA A 388 -8.78 36.70 -1.75
CA ALA A 388 -7.44 36.34 -2.20
C ALA A 388 -6.96 37.23 -3.35
N PHE A 389 -5.65 37.25 -3.54
CA PHE A 389 -4.98 38.07 -4.53
C PHE A 389 -4.04 37.21 -5.36
N TYR A 390 -4.09 37.32 -6.68
CA TYR A 390 -3.16 36.64 -7.58
C TYR A 390 -2.24 37.64 -8.25
N VAL A 391 -0.95 37.57 -7.93
CA VAL A 391 0.11 38.41 -8.50
C VAL A 391 0.61 37.76 -9.77
N VAL A 392 0.39 38.41 -10.91
CA VAL A 392 0.79 37.88 -12.22
C VAL A 392 2.28 38.11 -12.46
N CYS A 393 3.02 37.05 -12.77
CA CYS A 393 4.40 37.16 -13.25
C CYS A 393 4.41 37.28 -14.78
N PRO A 394 5.14 38.25 -15.37
CA PRO A 394 5.33 38.33 -16.82
C PRO A 394 6.03 37.10 -17.40
N ASP A 395 5.79 36.79 -18.68
CA ASP A 395 6.45 35.66 -19.37
C ASP A 395 7.98 35.80 -19.46
N ASN A 396 8.49 37.03 -19.38
CA ASN A 396 9.92 37.29 -19.38
C ASN A 396 10.51 36.97 -18.00
N SER A 397 11.47 36.03 -17.95
CA SER A 397 12.07 35.55 -16.69
C SER A 397 12.71 36.63 -15.82
N GLU A 398 13.34 37.66 -16.41
CA GLU A 398 13.94 38.76 -15.63
C GLU A 398 12.86 39.65 -15.01
N GLN A 399 11.78 39.90 -15.75
CA GLN A 399 10.65 40.68 -15.25
C GLN A 399 9.83 39.90 -14.23
N ALA A 400 9.64 38.59 -14.43
CA ALA A 400 9.05 37.69 -13.44
C ALA A 400 9.85 37.72 -12.14
N GLN A 401 11.17 37.57 -12.22
CA GLN A 401 12.06 37.65 -11.07
C GLN A 401 11.93 39.00 -10.36
N ALA A 402 11.94 40.12 -11.09
CA ALA A 402 11.77 41.45 -10.52
C ALA A 402 10.43 41.61 -9.77
N VAL A 403 9.34 41.02 -10.28
CA VAL A 403 8.03 41.02 -9.60
C VAL A 403 8.08 40.20 -8.31
N ILE A 404 8.66 39.01 -8.33
CA ILE A 404 8.77 38.16 -7.13
C ILE A 404 9.68 38.84 -6.09
N ASP A 405 10.74 39.54 -6.53
CA ASP A 405 11.68 40.26 -5.65
C ASP A 405 11.00 41.37 -4.85
N GLU A 406 9.93 41.98 -5.36
CA GLU A 406 9.12 42.95 -4.60
C GLU A 406 8.51 42.32 -3.32
N PHE A 407 8.24 41.00 -3.33
CA PHE A 407 7.62 40.27 -2.21
C PHE A 407 8.64 39.66 -1.24
N ARG A 408 9.95 39.86 -1.46
CA ARG A 408 11.01 39.42 -0.53
C ARG A 408 10.76 39.81 0.93
N PRO A 409 10.32 41.05 1.25
CA PRO A 409 10.05 41.45 2.63
C PRO A 409 8.92 40.67 3.30
N ILE A 410 8.08 39.95 2.55
CA ILE A 410 7.00 39.13 3.11
C ILE A 410 7.51 37.71 3.41
N PHE A 411 8.24 37.12 2.47
CA PHE A 411 8.76 35.77 2.60
C PHE A 411 9.88 35.67 3.64
N GLU A 412 10.75 36.66 3.74
CA GLU A 412 11.90 36.67 4.67
C GLU A 412 11.55 37.20 6.08
N ASP A 413 10.32 37.69 6.31
CA ASP A 413 9.90 38.20 7.62
C ASP A 413 9.53 37.07 8.58
N GLU A 414 10.32 36.86 9.63
CA GLU A 414 10.11 35.80 10.62
C GLU A 414 8.86 36.00 11.49
N SER A 415 8.32 37.22 11.58
CA SER A 415 7.14 37.54 12.38
C SER A 415 5.83 37.11 11.73
N ILE A 416 5.83 36.94 10.40
CA ILE A 416 4.66 36.50 9.64
C ILE A 416 4.70 34.98 9.49
N GLU A 417 3.69 34.27 9.99
CA GLU A 417 3.49 32.85 9.74
C GLU A 417 3.05 32.59 8.28
N LYS A 418 3.60 31.54 7.66
CA LYS A 418 3.27 31.13 6.30
C LYS A 418 2.44 29.85 6.33
N ILE A 419 1.23 29.94 5.79
CA ILE A 419 0.30 28.83 5.61
C ILE A 419 0.36 28.38 4.15
N GLY A 420 0.28 27.08 3.91
CA GLY A 420 0.13 26.55 2.55
C GLY A 420 -0.29 25.08 2.54
N HIS A 421 -0.33 24.53 1.34
CA HIS A 421 -0.60 23.11 1.11
C HIS A 421 0.58 22.51 0.36
N ASN A 422 1.31 21.57 0.97
CA ASN A 422 2.56 21.06 0.38
C ASN A 422 3.63 22.17 0.18
N LEU A 423 3.84 22.97 1.22
CA LEU A 423 4.74 24.13 1.25
C LEU A 423 6.16 23.82 0.78
N LYS A 424 6.64 22.57 0.91
CA LYS A 424 7.95 22.17 0.41
C LYS A 424 8.10 22.49 -1.09
N TYR A 425 7.03 22.31 -1.89
CA TYR A 425 7.05 22.62 -3.31
C TYR A 425 7.29 24.13 -3.54
N ASP A 426 6.44 24.97 -2.94
CA ASP A 426 6.50 26.43 -3.09
C ASP A 426 7.83 27.00 -2.60
N LEU A 427 8.30 26.52 -1.43
CA LEU A 427 9.57 26.92 -0.87
C LEU A 427 10.73 26.51 -1.78
N THR A 428 10.66 25.34 -2.41
CA THR A 428 11.68 24.91 -3.37
C THR A 428 11.68 25.80 -4.61
N VAL A 429 10.51 26.11 -5.17
CA VAL A 429 10.39 27.03 -6.32
C VAL A 429 11.02 28.38 -5.97
N LEU A 430 10.63 28.97 -4.84
CA LEU A 430 11.17 30.25 -4.37
C LEU A 430 12.68 30.17 -4.09
N ARG A 431 13.17 29.06 -3.56
CA ARG A 431 14.61 28.85 -3.30
C ARG A 431 15.45 28.89 -4.56
N TRP A 432 14.98 28.25 -5.64
CA TRP A 432 15.65 28.30 -6.96
C TRP A 432 15.61 29.69 -7.61
N HIS A 433 14.73 30.58 -7.14
CA HIS A 433 14.65 31.99 -7.54
C HIS A 433 15.35 32.93 -6.55
N GLY A 434 16.19 32.40 -5.64
CA GLY A 434 17.03 33.19 -4.75
C GLY A 434 16.31 33.75 -3.51
N PHE A 435 15.17 33.17 -3.13
CA PHE A 435 14.48 33.51 -1.89
C PHE A 435 14.79 32.53 -0.78
N GLU A 436 14.60 32.99 0.44
CA GLU A 436 14.62 32.15 1.61
C GLU A 436 13.36 32.45 2.43
N VAL A 437 12.41 31.51 2.43
CA VAL A 437 11.18 31.70 3.21
C VAL A 437 11.48 31.43 4.67
N ARG A 438 11.23 32.42 5.53
CA ARG A 438 11.50 32.38 6.98
C ARG A 438 10.21 32.49 7.78
N GLY A 439 10.32 32.31 9.10
CA GLY A 439 9.18 32.37 10.02
C GLY A 439 8.50 31.01 10.22
N LYS A 440 7.41 31.03 10.99
CA LYS A 440 6.66 29.81 11.29
C LYS A 440 5.93 29.32 10.05
N LEU A 441 5.89 28.00 9.86
CA LEU A 441 5.17 27.36 8.77
C LEU A 441 3.97 26.58 9.30
N PHE A 442 2.89 26.55 8.52
CA PHE A 442 1.76 25.65 8.72
C PHE A 442 1.38 25.01 7.39
N ASP A 443 1.77 23.76 7.21
CA ASP A 443 1.44 22.99 6.01
C ASP A 443 0.22 22.11 6.28
N THR A 444 -0.89 22.38 5.59
CA THR A 444 -2.16 21.65 5.75
C THR A 444 -2.05 20.17 5.35
N MET A 445 -1.19 19.83 4.39
CA MET A 445 -0.95 18.45 3.98
C MET A 445 -0.23 17.67 5.09
N LEU A 446 0.86 18.23 5.62
CA LEU A 446 1.62 17.62 6.73
C LEU A 446 0.78 17.56 8.02
N ALA A 447 0.03 18.61 8.32
CA ALA A 447 -0.92 18.65 9.44
C ALA A 447 -1.90 17.47 9.39
N HIS A 448 -2.58 17.30 8.24
CA HIS A 448 -3.53 16.22 8.08
C HIS A 448 -2.86 14.84 8.07
N ALA A 449 -1.66 14.72 7.50
CA ALA A 449 -0.92 13.46 7.48
C ALA A 449 -0.53 12.97 8.87
N MET A 450 -0.20 13.87 9.80
CA MET A 450 0.09 13.47 11.19
C MET A 450 -1.16 13.00 11.93
N LYS A 451 -2.31 13.63 11.66
CA LYS A 451 -3.59 13.26 12.27
C LYS A 451 -4.13 11.92 11.72
N GLU A 452 -4.12 11.76 10.40
CA GLU A 452 -4.79 10.69 9.65
C GLU A 452 -3.90 10.06 8.56
N PRO A 453 -2.76 9.44 8.91
CA PRO A 453 -1.69 9.06 7.95
C PRO A 453 -2.10 8.06 6.85
N GLU A 454 -3.26 7.41 6.95
CA GLU A 454 -3.75 6.44 5.97
C GLU A 454 -4.72 7.04 4.95
N MET A 455 -5.10 8.30 5.13
CA MET A 455 -6.07 9.01 4.29
C MET A 455 -5.40 9.71 3.11
N LYS A 456 -6.22 10.21 2.18
CA LYS A 456 -5.71 11.13 1.15
C LYS A 456 -5.43 12.49 1.77
N HIS A 457 -4.40 13.17 1.27
CA HIS A 457 -3.92 14.43 1.83
C HIS A 457 -3.96 15.61 0.87
N GLY A 458 -4.50 15.45 -0.34
CA GLY A 458 -4.59 16.55 -1.31
C GLY A 458 -5.70 17.56 -0.98
N LEU A 459 -5.51 18.80 -1.41
CA LEU A 459 -6.40 19.92 -1.08
C LEU A 459 -7.86 19.67 -1.47
N ASP A 460 -8.16 19.15 -2.66
CA ASP A 460 -9.53 18.79 -3.08
C ASP A 460 -10.26 17.92 -2.05
N TYR A 461 -9.54 16.92 -1.54
CA TYR A 461 -10.08 15.99 -0.56
C TYR A 461 -10.29 16.68 0.79
N LEU A 462 -9.34 17.49 1.24
CA LEU A 462 -9.44 18.23 2.50
C LEU A 462 -10.54 19.29 2.45
N SER A 463 -10.63 20.04 1.36
CA SER A 463 -11.68 21.02 1.13
C SER A 463 -13.06 20.38 1.22
N THR A 464 -13.25 19.24 0.56
CA THR A 464 -14.53 18.54 0.62
C THR A 464 -14.83 18.04 2.04
N LEU A 465 -13.82 17.45 2.70
CA LEU A 465 -13.96 16.87 4.03
C LEU A 465 -14.25 17.91 5.11
N TYR A 466 -13.56 19.04 5.10
CA TYR A 466 -13.62 20.04 6.17
C TYR A 466 -14.60 21.19 5.88
N LEU A 467 -14.82 21.54 4.61
CA LEU A 467 -15.66 22.68 4.21
C LEU A 467 -16.95 22.27 3.49
N GLY A 468 -17.08 21.01 3.04
CA GLY A 468 -18.16 20.62 2.14
C GLY A 468 -18.10 21.36 0.79
N TYR A 469 -16.90 21.77 0.40
CA TYR A 469 -16.62 22.58 -0.79
C TYR A 469 -15.75 21.81 -1.77
N ARG A 470 -16.11 21.84 -3.05
CA ARG A 470 -15.33 21.24 -4.12
C ARG A 470 -14.60 22.33 -4.91
N PRO A 471 -13.26 22.41 -4.82
CA PRO A 471 -12.49 23.37 -5.59
C PRO A 471 -12.48 23.02 -7.08
N ILE A 472 -12.07 23.99 -7.90
CA ILE A 472 -11.85 23.85 -9.33
C ILE A 472 -10.75 22.80 -9.53
N PRO A 473 -11.03 21.65 -10.17
CA PRO A 473 -10.00 20.65 -10.37
C PRO A 473 -9.03 21.11 -11.46
N THR A 474 -7.74 20.85 -11.29
CA THR A 474 -6.69 21.22 -12.27
C THR A 474 -6.98 20.71 -13.70
N SER A 475 -7.71 19.60 -13.82
CA SER A 475 -8.12 19.05 -15.13
C SER A 475 -9.09 19.95 -15.91
N ASP A 476 -9.81 20.85 -15.25
CA ASP A 476 -10.74 21.79 -15.91
C ASP A 476 -9.98 22.98 -16.52
N LEU A 477 -8.76 23.23 -16.04
CA LEU A 477 -7.82 24.18 -16.64
C LEU A 477 -7.00 23.51 -17.75
N LEU A 478 -6.33 22.39 -17.42
CA LEU A 478 -5.30 21.80 -18.27
C LEU A 478 -5.81 20.71 -19.23
N GLY A 479 -7.04 20.22 -19.02
CA GLY A 479 -7.56 19.03 -19.69
C GLY A 479 -7.17 17.72 -18.97
N PRO A 480 -7.56 16.56 -19.54
CA PRO A 480 -7.30 15.26 -18.93
C PRO A 480 -5.79 14.94 -18.88
N LYS A 481 -5.37 14.24 -17.82
CA LYS A 481 -3.97 13.78 -17.68
C LYS A 481 -3.56 12.91 -18.87
N GLY A 482 -2.47 13.28 -19.54
CA GLY A 482 -1.96 12.58 -20.72
C GLY A 482 -0.92 13.39 -21.48
N LYS A 483 -0.45 12.87 -22.62
CA LYS A 483 0.54 13.55 -23.47
C LYS A 483 0.05 14.88 -24.05
N ASP A 484 -1.27 15.03 -24.18
CA ASP A 484 -1.93 16.21 -24.75
C ASP A 484 -2.44 17.19 -23.68
N GLN A 485 -2.07 16.99 -22.41
CA GLN A 485 -2.44 17.91 -21.33
C GLN A 485 -1.75 19.26 -21.55
N LYS A 486 -2.52 20.36 -21.45
CA LYS A 486 -1.99 21.71 -21.62
C LYS A 486 -1.05 22.10 -20.47
N ASN A 487 -0.16 23.06 -20.72
CA ASN A 487 0.61 23.69 -19.66
C ASN A 487 -0.22 24.78 -18.98
N MET A 488 0.05 25.08 -17.70
CA MET A 488 -0.62 26.19 -17.00
C MET A 488 -0.39 27.54 -17.70
N ARG A 489 0.77 27.69 -18.36
CA ARG A 489 1.08 28.86 -19.19
C ARG A 489 0.14 29.03 -20.40
N ASP A 490 -0.49 27.97 -20.87
CA ASP A 490 -1.39 28.03 -22.03
C ASP A 490 -2.85 28.38 -21.65
N VAL A 491 -3.11 28.62 -20.35
CA VAL A 491 -4.42 28.96 -19.80
C VAL A 491 -4.56 30.48 -19.71
N ASP A 492 -5.78 30.97 -19.90
CA ASP A 492 -6.08 32.39 -19.73
C ASP A 492 -5.76 32.87 -18.30
N VAL A 493 -5.10 34.03 -18.19
CA VAL A 493 -4.58 34.54 -16.91
C VAL A 493 -5.67 34.72 -15.87
N GLU A 494 -6.89 35.14 -16.26
CA GLU A 494 -7.97 35.34 -15.29
C GLU A 494 -8.48 34.00 -14.74
N ARG A 495 -8.44 32.94 -15.55
CA ARG A 495 -8.79 31.59 -15.09
C ARG A 495 -7.72 31.00 -14.15
N VAL A 496 -6.44 31.27 -14.42
CA VAL A 496 -5.35 30.89 -13.51
C VAL A 496 -5.47 31.69 -12.21
N ALA A 497 -5.78 32.99 -12.30
CA ALA A 497 -5.97 33.84 -11.13
C ALA A 497 -7.12 33.36 -10.24
N GLU A 498 -8.26 32.99 -10.84
CA GLU A 498 -9.41 32.45 -10.12
C GLU A 498 -9.08 31.13 -9.41
N TYR A 499 -8.40 30.20 -10.12
CA TYR A 499 -7.94 28.93 -9.56
C TYR A 499 -6.94 29.11 -8.41
N ALA A 500 -5.89 29.91 -8.62
CA ALA A 500 -4.83 30.09 -7.61
C ALA A 500 -5.34 30.86 -6.38
N CYS A 501 -6.22 31.85 -6.58
CA CYS A 501 -6.89 32.54 -5.48
C CYS A 501 -7.76 31.58 -4.65
N GLU A 502 -8.51 30.69 -5.31
CA GLU A 502 -9.31 29.66 -4.66
C GLU A 502 -8.42 28.73 -3.83
N ASP A 503 -7.32 28.22 -4.39
CA ASP A 503 -6.40 27.32 -3.68
C ASP A 503 -5.81 27.98 -2.42
N ALA A 504 -5.38 29.25 -2.49
CA ALA A 504 -4.88 29.98 -1.34
C ALA A 504 -5.97 30.24 -0.26
N ASP A 505 -7.18 30.63 -0.68
CA ASP A 505 -8.31 30.89 0.23
C ASP A 505 -8.81 29.61 0.91
N VAL A 506 -9.06 28.57 0.12
CA VAL A 506 -9.50 27.26 0.63
C VAL A 506 -8.45 26.68 1.58
N THR A 507 -7.17 26.80 1.25
CA THR A 507 -6.08 26.37 2.14
C THR A 507 -6.09 27.14 3.46
N LEU A 508 -6.27 28.46 3.43
CA LEU A 508 -6.41 29.28 4.65
C LEU A 508 -7.61 28.81 5.50
N GLN A 509 -8.77 28.57 4.89
CA GLN A 509 -9.96 28.09 5.60
C GLN A 509 -9.76 26.70 6.21
N VAL A 510 -9.21 25.76 5.43
CA VAL A 510 -8.87 24.40 5.89
C VAL A 510 -7.86 24.46 7.05
N SER A 511 -6.85 25.34 6.98
CA SER A 511 -5.84 25.48 8.03
C SER A 511 -6.43 25.84 9.39
N LYS A 512 -7.44 26.73 9.42
CA LYS A 512 -8.11 27.16 10.65
C LYS A 512 -8.83 25.99 11.32
N LEU A 513 -9.51 25.16 10.54
CA LEU A 513 -10.21 23.97 11.04
C LEU A 513 -9.23 22.87 11.46
N LEU A 514 -8.20 22.61 10.65
CA LEU A 514 -7.18 21.62 10.96
C LEU A 514 -6.39 21.97 12.21
N ARG A 515 -6.06 23.25 12.42
CA ARG A 515 -5.34 23.69 13.62
C ARG A 515 -6.13 23.39 14.88
N ALA A 516 -7.41 23.76 14.90
CA ALA A 516 -8.28 23.47 16.05
C ALA A 516 -8.46 21.96 16.30
N ASP A 517 -8.48 21.16 15.25
CA ASP A 517 -8.52 19.70 15.35
C ASP A 517 -7.18 19.10 15.82
N LEU A 518 -6.04 19.64 15.35
CA LEU A 518 -4.70 19.22 15.74
C LEU A 518 -4.41 19.53 17.20
N GLU A 519 -4.85 20.68 17.71
CA GLU A 519 -4.67 21.05 19.11
C GLU A 519 -5.45 20.12 20.07
N LYS A 520 -6.52 19.49 19.58
CA LYS A 520 -7.25 18.44 20.31
C LYS A 520 -6.56 17.09 20.26
N SER A 521 -5.64 16.86 19.31
CA SER A 521 -4.86 15.63 19.22
C SER A 521 -3.47 15.83 19.83
N GLU A 522 -2.92 14.78 20.45
CA GLU A 522 -1.53 14.81 20.97
C GLU A 522 -0.47 14.75 19.85
N THR A 523 -0.83 15.13 18.62
CA THR A 523 0.04 15.06 17.43
C THR A 523 0.53 16.44 16.98
N SER A 524 0.04 17.52 17.61
CA SER A 524 0.42 18.90 17.31
C SER A 524 1.92 19.14 17.52
N ASP A 525 2.50 18.57 18.57
CA ASP A 525 3.94 18.69 18.86
C ASP A 525 4.81 18.14 17.73
N VAL A 526 4.42 17.02 17.12
CA VAL A 526 5.13 16.46 15.95
C VAL A 526 5.06 17.41 14.77
N CYS A 527 3.91 18.02 14.51
CA CYS A 527 3.76 18.99 13.42
C CYS A 527 4.66 20.21 13.65
N TYR A 528 4.53 20.87 14.80
CA TYR A 528 5.17 22.15 15.06
C TYR A 528 6.67 22.05 15.36
N ASN A 529 7.12 20.97 16.00
CA ASN A 529 8.51 20.83 16.43
C ASN A 529 9.34 19.93 15.50
N VAL A 530 8.70 19.08 14.68
CA VAL A 530 9.40 18.11 13.82
C VAL A 530 9.09 18.33 12.34
N GLU A 531 7.84 18.22 11.89
CA GLU A 531 7.56 18.18 10.45
C GLU A 531 7.65 19.55 9.76
N PHE A 532 7.06 20.60 10.35
CA PHE A 532 7.08 21.93 9.74
C PHE A 532 8.49 22.55 9.74
N PRO A 533 9.26 22.52 10.84
CA PRO A 533 10.62 23.08 10.84
C PRO A 533 11.59 22.30 9.95
N LEU A 534 11.30 21.04 9.63
CA LEU A 534 12.11 20.24 8.72
C LEU A 534 11.96 20.66 7.25
N VAL A 535 10.82 21.24 6.86
CA VAL A 535 10.56 21.68 5.47
C VAL A 535 11.69 22.57 4.92
N PRO A 536 12.07 23.69 5.56
CA PRO A 536 13.15 24.54 5.05
C PRO A 536 14.51 23.84 5.02
N VAL A 537 14.77 22.91 5.95
CA VAL A 537 16.01 22.12 5.95
C VAL A 537 16.09 21.23 4.71
N LEU A 538 14.99 20.54 4.38
CA LEU A 538 14.93 19.71 3.17
C LEU A 538 15.05 20.57 1.91
N VAL A 539 14.37 21.71 1.85
CA VAL A 539 14.47 22.65 0.72
C VAL A 539 15.92 23.08 0.49
N ASP A 540 16.65 23.43 1.55
CA ASP A 540 18.07 23.81 1.45
C ASP A 540 18.96 22.63 1.00
N MET A 541 18.75 21.43 1.56
CA MET A 541 19.51 20.23 1.17
C MET A 541 19.26 19.85 -0.30
N GLU A 542 17.99 19.85 -0.72
CA GLU A 542 17.59 19.56 -2.11
C GLU A 542 18.18 20.60 -3.06
N HIS A 543 18.22 21.88 -2.66
CA HIS A 543 18.81 22.97 -3.44
C HIS A 543 20.34 22.86 -3.56
N GLU A 544 21.03 22.50 -2.48
CA GLU A 544 22.49 22.30 -2.50
C GLU A 544 22.87 21.14 -3.42
N GLY A 545 22.28 19.96 -3.22
CA GLY A 545 22.62 18.75 -3.96
C GLY A 545 24.05 18.23 -3.72
N ILE A 546 24.47 17.16 -4.40
CA ILE A 546 25.79 16.56 -4.23
C ILE A 546 26.52 16.42 -5.56
N ARG A 547 27.83 16.68 -5.60
CA ARG A 547 28.62 16.54 -6.82
C ARG A 547 28.92 15.05 -7.09
N LEU A 548 28.86 14.68 -8.36
CA LEU A 548 29.13 13.34 -8.85
C LEU A 548 30.31 13.36 -9.82
N ASP A 549 31.27 12.46 -9.62
CA ASP A 549 32.34 12.19 -10.57
C ASP A 549 31.83 11.26 -11.68
N CYS A 550 31.33 11.87 -12.75
CA CYS A 550 30.80 11.16 -13.92
C CYS A 550 31.88 10.38 -14.69
N GLU A 551 33.14 10.81 -14.66
CA GLU A 551 34.24 10.15 -15.37
C GLU A 551 34.65 8.85 -14.65
N ALA A 552 34.72 8.90 -13.31
CA ALA A 552 34.94 7.72 -12.49
C ALA A 552 33.83 6.68 -12.69
N LEU A 553 32.56 7.12 -12.73
CA LEU A 553 31.43 6.23 -13.02
C LEU A 553 31.46 5.65 -14.43
N ALA A 554 31.84 6.43 -15.45
CA ALA A 554 31.97 5.91 -16.81
C ALA A 554 33.00 4.78 -16.88
N THR A 555 34.17 4.99 -16.26
CA THR A 555 35.23 3.98 -16.14
C THR A 555 34.74 2.73 -15.40
N TYR A 556 33.98 2.92 -14.32
CA TYR A 556 33.40 1.81 -13.56
C TYR A 556 32.30 1.07 -14.35
N SER A 557 31.55 1.78 -15.20
CA SER A 557 30.56 1.19 -16.10
C SER A 557 31.20 0.20 -17.08
N GLU A 558 32.34 0.54 -17.66
CA GLU A 558 33.12 -0.35 -18.53
C GLU A 558 33.63 -1.58 -17.77
N THR A 559 34.13 -1.37 -16.55
CA THR A 559 34.60 -2.45 -15.66
C THR A 559 33.48 -3.44 -15.35
N LEU A 560 32.30 -2.95 -14.94
CA LEU A 560 31.13 -3.78 -14.68
C LEU A 560 30.64 -4.46 -15.96
N GLY A 561 30.69 -3.79 -17.11
CA GLY A 561 30.36 -4.39 -18.41
C GLY A 561 31.21 -5.64 -18.69
N GLY A 562 32.53 -5.52 -18.54
CA GLY A 562 33.45 -6.65 -18.71
C GLY A 562 33.25 -7.78 -17.67
N GLU A 563 32.88 -7.45 -16.43
CA GLU A 563 32.53 -8.45 -15.41
C GLU A 563 31.23 -9.20 -15.75
N ILE A 564 30.21 -8.47 -16.19
CA ILE A 564 28.90 -9.02 -16.58
C ILE A 564 29.08 -10.00 -17.74
N GLU A 565 29.87 -9.65 -18.77
CA GLU A 565 30.16 -10.53 -19.89
C GLU A 565 30.91 -11.80 -19.44
N LYS A 566 31.91 -11.66 -18.56
CA LYS A 566 32.64 -12.82 -18.01
C LYS A 566 31.73 -13.74 -17.21
N LEU A 567 30.86 -13.20 -16.35
CA LEU A 567 29.91 -13.98 -15.55
C LEU A 567 28.86 -14.64 -16.45
N GLN A 568 28.36 -13.93 -17.45
CA GLN A 568 27.42 -14.47 -18.44
C GLN A 568 28.01 -15.68 -19.17
N ASN A 569 29.25 -15.57 -19.65
CA ASN A 569 29.93 -16.68 -20.33
C ASN A 569 30.15 -17.88 -19.40
N LYS A 570 30.53 -17.65 -18.13
CA LYS A 570 30.63 -18.72 -17.13
C LYS A 570 29.29 -19.42 -16.87
N ILE A 571 28.20 -18.65 -16.78
CA ILE A 571 26.85 -19.19 -16.58
C ILE A 571 26.43 -20.03 -17.79
N PHE A 572 26.72 -19.56 -19.02
CA PHE A 572 26.41 -20.32 -20.24
C PHE A 572 27.22 -21.61 -20.36
N GLU A 573 28.51 -21.57 -20.00
CA GLU A 573 29.35 -22.76 -19.97
C GLU A 573 28.84 -23.78 -18.95
N ALA A 574 28.49 -23.33 -17.74
CA ALA A 574 27.93 -24.18 -16.69
C ALA A 574 26.54 -24.74 -17.03
N ALA A 575 25.71 -23.98 -17.75
CA ALA A 575 24.38 -24.39 -18.20
C ALA A 575 24.41 -25.24 -19.48
N GLY A 576 25.52 -25.24 -20.23
CA GLY A 576 25.65 -25.94 -21.51
C GLY A 576 24.91 -25.30 -22.69
N ARG A 577 24.29 -24.13 -22.50
CA ARG A 577 23.61 -23.37 -23.55
C ARG A 577 23.45 -21.90 -23.19
N GLU A 578 23.23 -21.08 -24.21
CA GLU A 578 22.86 -19.67 -24.04
C GLU A 578 21.37 -19.51 -23.72
N PHE A 579 21.05 -18.53 -22.88
CA PHE A 579 19.69 -18.15 -22.54
C PHE A 579 19.66 -16.74 -21.94
N ASN A 580 18.47 -16.17 -21.74
CA ASN A 580 18.32 -14.91 -21.05
C ASN A 580 18.37 -15.12 -19.52
N ILE A 581 19.52 -14.83 -18.91
CA ILE A 581 19.77 -14.95 -17.46
C ILE A 581 18.84 -14.03 -16.65
N ASP A 582 18.42 -12.89 -17.24
CA ASP A 582 17.52 -11.94 -16.61
C ASP A 582 16.07 -12.41 -16.58
N SER A 583 15.70 -13.40 -17.39
CA SER A 583 14.37 -13.98 -17.41
C SER A 583 14.24 -15.01 -16.29
N PRO A 584 13.47 -14.74 -15.21
CA PRO A 584 13.32 -15.67 -14.09
C PRO A 584 12.74 -17.02 -14.55
N LYS A 585 11.91 -16.99 -15.60
CA LYS A 585 11.32 -18.18 -16.22
C LYS A 585 12.39 -19.04 -16.90
N GLN A 586 13.24 -18.45 -17.74
CA GLN A 586 14.28 -19.22 -18.45
C GLN A 586 15.34 -19.73 -17.47
N LEU A 587 15.80 -18.86 -16.55
CA LEU A 587 16.74 -19.27 -15.51
C LEU A 587 16.18 -20.40 -14.63
N GLY A 588 14.90 -20.33 -14.25
CA GLY A 588 14.27 -21.36 -13.45
C GLY A 588 14.24 -22.73 -14.16
N ILE A 589 13.95 -22.75 -15.46
CA ILE A 589 13.98 -23.99 -16.26
C ILE A 589 15.39 -24.58 -16.28
N VAL A 590 16.41 -23.76 -16.55
CA VAL A 590 17.82 -24.22 -16.56
C VAL A 590 18.23 -24.79 -15.20
N LEU A 591 18.02 -24.05 -14.11
CA LEU A 591 18.49 -24.46 -12.79
C LEU A 591 17.75 -25.69 -12.24
N TYR A 592 16.46 -25.82 -12.51
CA TYR A 592 15.62 -26.81 -11.81
C TYR A 592 15.15 -27.97 -12.70
N GLU A 593 14.93 -27.77 -14.00
CA GLU A 593 14.52 -28.86 -14.90
C GLU A 593 15.73 -29.50 -15.59
N GLU A 594 16.65 -28.67 -16.11
CA GLU A 594 17.82 -29.15 -16.85
C GLU A 594 18.95 -29.59 -15.91
N MET A 595 19.35 -28.73 -14.99
CA MET A 595 20.45 -29.01 -14.04
C MET A 595 19.99 -29.74 -12.77
N GLN A 596 18.68 -29.82 -12.51
CA GLN A 596 18.08 -30.54 -11.39
C GLN A 596 18.70 -30.21 -10.01
N LEU A 597 19.01 -28.94 -9.74
CA LEU A 597 19.71 -28.51 -8.51
C LEU A 597 18.86 -28.63 -7.23
N GLU A 598 17.55 -28.80 -7.35
CA GLU A 598 16.63 -28.99 -6.23
C GLU A 598 15.49 -29.93 -6.65
N GLU A 599 15.16 -30.91 -5.80
CA GLU A 599 14.12 -31.89 -6.10
C GLU A 599 12.71 -31.27 -6.01
N ASN A 600 12.53 -30.31 -5.11
CA ASN A 600 11.25 -29.64 -4.86
C ASN A 600 11.40 -28.10 -4.92
N PRO A 601 11.64 -27.53 -6.12
CA PRO A 601 11.85 -26.09 -6.28
C PRO A 601 10.56 -25.33 -5.99
N LYS A 602 10.67 -24.28 -5.17
CA LYS A 602 9.54 -23.43 -4.80
C LYS A 602 9.01 -22.69 -6.04
N LYS A 603 7.69 -22.68 -6.24
CA LYS A 603 7.03 -21.93 -7.33
C LYS A 603 6.41 -20.62 -6.82
N THR A 604 6.39 -19.61 -7.67
CA THR A 604 5.68 -18.35 -7.42
C THR A 604 4.17 -18.54 -7.56
N ALA A 605 3.39 -17.56 -7.13
CA ALA A 605 1.92 -17.59 -7.29
C ALA A 605 1.46 -17.68 -8.75
N THR A 606 2.33 -17.37 -9.71
CA THR A 606 2.08 -17.50 -11.16
C THR A 606 2.53 -18.84 -11.74
N GLY A 607 2.99 -19.78 -10.90
CA GLY A 607 3.39 -21.13 -11.29
C GLY A 607 4.83 -21.26 -11.83
N GLN A 608 5.59 -20.16 -11.90
CA GLN A 608 6.99 -20.15 -12.34
C GLN A 608 7.92 -20.58 -11.19
N TYR A 609 9.09 -21.17 -11.48
CA TYR A 609 10.07 -21.43 -10.43
C TYR A 609 10.58 -20.13 -9.81
N SER A 610 10.74 -20.12 -8.48
CA SER A 610 11.29 -19.00 -7.75
C SER A 610 12.80 -18.96 -7.96
N THR A 611 13.28 -17.87 -8.56
CA THR A 611 14.70 -17.52 -8.62
C THR A 611 14.96 -16.25 -7.81
N ARG A 612 14.31 -16.08 -6.66
CA ARG A 612 14.56 -14.92 -5.78
C ARG A 612 15.92 -15.06 -5.10
N GLU A 613 16.57 -13.94 -4.75
CA GLU A 613 17.89 -13.91 -4.11
C GLU A 613 17.96 -14.87 -2.92
N ALA A 614 17.01 -14.79 -1.97
CA ALA A 614 16.96 -15.70 -0.81
C ALA A 614 16.81 -17.19 -1.15
N GLU A 615 16.15 -17.54 -2.26
CA GLU A 615 16.04 -18.94 -2.69
C GLU A 615 17.34 -19.42 -3.33
N LEU A 616 17.97 -18.56 -4.15
CA LEU A 616 19.26 -18.84 -4.76
C LEU A 616 20.37 -18.92 -3.69
N GLU A 617 20.41 -18.02 -2.71
CA GLU A 617 21.39 -18.07 -1.61
C GLU A 617 21.32 -19.39 -0.83
N ARG A 618 20.12 -19.91 -0.55
CA ARG A 618 19.94 -21.23 0.07
C ARG A 618 20.58 -22.36 -0.74
N LEU A 619 20.64 -22.20 -2.06
CA LEU A 619 21.18 -23.18 -3.01
C LEU A 619 22.64 -22.91 -3.38
N ALA A 620 23.26 -21.84 -2.88
CA ALA A 620 24.61 -21.42 -3.29
C ALA A 620 25.66 -22.50 -3.04
N SER A 621 25.50 -23.33 -2.00
CA SER A 621 26.41 -24.44 -1.69
C SER A 621 26.24 -25.66 -2.61
N LYS A 622 25.14 -25.74 -3.39
CA LYS A 622 24.87 -26.90 -4.24
C LYS A 622 25.61 -26.85 -5.58
N HIS A 623 25.77 -25.66 -6.16
CA HIS A 623 26.46 -25.52 -7.44
C HIS A 623 27.04 -24.11 -7.65
N PRO A 624 28.26 -23.96 -8.20
CA PRO A 624 28.90 -22.66 -8.44
C PRO A 624 28.07 -21.68 -9.28
N ILE A 625 27.31 -22.19 -10.27
CA ILE A 625 26.43 -21.39 -11.14
C ILE A 625 25.50 -20.46 -10.37
N ILE A 626 25.07 -20.87 -9.17
CA ILE A 626 24.16 -20.08 -8.33
C ILE A 626 24.88 -18.82 -7.82
N GLY A 627 26.13 -18.96 -7.38
CA GLY A 627 26.98 -17.83 -7.01
C GLY A 627 27.23 -16.89 -8.20
N ASP A 628 27.57 -17.45 -9.36
CA ASP A 628 27.78 -16.66 -10.57
C ASP A 628 26.52 -15.89 -10.99
N VAL A 629 25.33 -16.50 -10.89
CA VAL A 629 24.03 -15.85 -11.18
C VAL A 629 23.72 -14.73 -10.18
N LEU A 630 23.99 -14.94 -8.89
CA LEU A 630 23.82 -13.92 -7.85
C LEU A 630 24.75 -12.72 -8.12
N ASP A 631 26.01 -13.00 -8.46
CA ASP A 631 26.99 -11.97 -8.81
C ASP A 631 26.63 -11.24 -10.10
N TYR A 632 26.16 -11.96 -11.13
CA TYR A 632 25.71 -11.39 -12.40
C TYR A 632 24.56 -10.41 -12.16
N ARG A 633 23.53 -10.82 -11.42
CA ARG A 633 22.37 -9.97 -11.11
C ARG A 633 22.75 -8.77 -10.27
N SER A 634 23.67 -8.95 -9.31
CA SER A 634 24.19 -7.84 -8.51
C SER A 634 24.92 -6.83 -9.40
N ALA A 635 25.86 -7.28 -10.25
CA ALA A 635 26.62 -6.41 -11.15
C ALA A 635 25.72 -5.68 -12.15
N ARG A 636 24.79 -6.41 -12.78
CA ARG A 636 23.84 -5.85 -13.74
C ARG A 636 22.93 -4.80 -13.09
N LYS A 637 22.36 -5.09 -11.91
CA LYS A 637 21.55 -4.13 -11.17
C LYS A 637 22.36 -2.88 -10.82
N LEU A 638 23.60 -3.05 -10.34
CA LEU A 638 24.46 -1.92 -10.01
C LEU A 638 24.73 -1.03 -11.23
N LYS A 639 25.06 -1.64 -12.37
CA LYS A 639 25.30 -0.93 -13.62
C LYS A 639 24.05 -0.19 -14.10
N SER A 640 22.93 -0.91 -14.25
CA SER A 640 21.72 -0.37 -14.88
C SER A 640 20.94 0.61 -14.01
N VAL A 641 20.98 0.46 -12.68
CA VAL A 641 20.19 1.29 -11.75
C VAL A 641 20.98 2.49 -11.26
N TYR A 642 22.30 2.36 -11.05
CA TYR A 642 23.11 3.42 -10.47
C TYR A 642 24.11 3.97 -11.47
N VAL A 643 25.06 3.15 -11.94
CA VAL A 643 26.23 3.65 -12.68
C VAL A 643 25.84 4.33 -14.00
N ASP A 644 24.89 3.77 -14.74
CA ASP A 644 24.44 4.34 -16.02
C ASP A 644 23.39 5.45 -15.85
N GLN A 645 22.64 5.46 -14.75
CA GLN A 645 21.49 6.37 -14.56
C GLN A 645 21.85 7.63 -13.77
N LEU A 646 22.71 7.54 -12.76
CA LEU A 646 23.10 8.68 -11.93
C LEU A 646 23.71 9.82 -12.77
N PRO A 647 24.62 9.58 -13.73
CA PRO A 647 25.15 10.65 -14.57
C PRO A 647 24.07 11.39 -15.39
N LEU A 648 22.99 10.71 -15.78
CA LEU A 648 21.87 11.30 -16.53
C LEU A 648 20.98 12.18 -15.65
N ALA A 649 21.02 11.98 -14.33
CA ALA A 649 20.24 12.76 -13.36
C ALA A 649 20.97 14.02 -12.87
N VAL A 650 22.23 14.24 -13.27
CA VAL A 650 23.00 15.44 -12.91
C VAL A 650 22.37 16.67 -13.56
N ASN A 651 22.07 17.68 -12.75
CA ASN A 651 21.52 18.93 -13.26
C ASN A 651 22.61 19.69 -14.03
N PRO A 652 22.38 20.08 -15.30
CA PRO A 652 23.39 20.69 -16.13
C PRO A 652 23.77 22.12 -15.70
N LYS A 653 22.90 22.82 -14.96
CA LYS A 653 23.17 24.18 -14.48
C LYS A 653 24.12 24.19 -13.27
N THR A 654 23.95 23.23 -12.37
CA THR A 654 24.73 23.16 -11.12
C THR A 654 25.88 22.15 -11.16
N GLY A 655 25.84 21.18 -12.08
CA GLY A 655 26.76 20.05 -12.11
C GLY A 655 26.59 19.09 -10.93
N ARG A 656 25.44 19.13 -10.24
CA ARG A 656 25.16 18.35 -9.02
C ARG A 656 23.88 17.52 -9.17
N LEU A 657 23.78 16.47 -8.35
CA LEU A 657 22.58 15.68 -8.16
C LEU A 657 21.69 16.31 -7.08
N HIS A 658 20.43 16.55 -7.42
CA HIS A 658 19.44 17.13 -6.52
C HIS A 658 18.33 16.12 -6.27
N THR A 659 18.52 15.23 -5.29
CA THR A 659 17.46 14.29 -4.88
C THR A 659 16.28 15.03 -4.24
N ARG A 660 15.10 14.43 -4.22
CA ARG A 660 13.92 14.95 -3.50
C ARG A 660 13.59 14.08 -2.29
N TYR A 661 13.19 14.72 -1.20
CA TYR A 661 12.90 14.07 0.08
C TYR A 661 11.42 14.16 0.46
N ASP A 662 10.74 13.02 0.58
CA ASP A 662 9.33 12.96 0.96
C ASP A 662 9.15 12.64 2.45
N GLN A 663 8.37 13.48 3.15
CA GLN A 663 8.11 13.34 4.60
C GLN A 663 6.96 12.39 4.94
N ILE A 664 5.93 12.28 4.08
CA ILE A 664 4.66 11.58 4.40
C ILE A 664 4.64 10.12 3.90
N TRP A 665 5.62 9.69 3.10
CA TRP A 665 5.53 8.39 2.43
C TRP A 665 5.55 7.18 3.38
N THR A 666 6.43 7.21 4.39
CA THR A 666 6.57 6.07 5.30
C THR A 666 5.71 6.25 6.55
N SER A 667 5.00 5.19 6.93
CA SER A 667 4.17 5.20 8.13
C SER A 667 4.96 5.28 9.43
N THR A 668 6.27 5.06 9.38
CA THR A 668 7.18 5.18 10.53
C THR A 668 7.78 6.58 10.63
N GLY A 669 7.45 7.51 9.74
CA GLY A 669 7.98 8.88 9.77
C GLY A 669 9.40 9.02 9.20
N ARG A 670 9.99 7.98 8.61
CA ARG A 670 11.26 8.08 7.87
C ARG A 670 11.08 8.88 6.58
N ILE A 671 12.10 9.68 6.27
CA ILE A 671 12.17 10.44 5.01
C ILE A 671 12.56 9.47 3.89
N GLN A 672 12.00 9.64 2.70
CA GLN A 672 12.40 8.87 1.51
C GLN A 672 13.07 9.77 0.48
N SER A 673 14.17 9.30 -0.12
CA SER A 673 14.83 9.95 -1.27
C SER A 673 14.28 9.42 -2.60
N ASN A 674 13.98 10.33 -3.53
CA ASN A 674 13.47 10.05 -4.88
C ASN A 674 14.19 10.92 -5.92
N ASP A 675 14.19 10.48 -7.19
CA ASP A 675 14.67 11.22 -8.36
C ASP A 675 16.06 11.90 -8.24
N PRO A 676 17.15 11.15 -7.97
CA PRO A 676 17.23 9.68 -7.82
C PRO A 676 17.12 9.21 -6.35
N ASN A 677 16.80 7.93 -6.13
CA ASN A 677 16.76 7.34 -4.78
C ASN A 677 18.16 6.95 -4.29
N LEU A 678 18.76 7.83 -3.48
CA LEU A 678 20.11 7.67 -2.93
C LEU A 678 20.17 6.75 -1.69
N GLN A 679 19.01 6.45 -1.08
CA GLN A 679 18.95 5.57 0.10
C GLN A 679 19.18 4.10 -0.21
N THR A 680 19.04 3.70 -1.48
CA THR A 680 19.18 2.30 -1.89
C THR A 680 20.60 1.91 -2.30
N ILE A 681 21.55 2.86 -2.30
CA ILE A 681 22.93 2.64 -2.74
C ILE A 681 23.61 1.62 -1.79
N PRO A 682 24.06 0.45 -2.29
CA PRO A 682 24.58 -0.61 -1.43
C PRO A 682 25.87 -0.23 -0.68
N VAL A 683 25.88 -0.46 0.64
CA VAL A 683 26.99 -0.09 1.54
C VAL A 683 28.06 -1.18 1.69
N ARG A 684 27.62 -2.44 1.87
CA ARG A 684 28.48 -3.51 2.40
C ARG A 684 29.19 -4.35 1.34
N LYS A 685 28.66 -4.42 0.11
CA LYS A 685 29.24 -5.22 -0.98
C LYS A 685 30.35 -4.40 -1.66
N GLN A 686 31.50 -5.02 -1.95
CA GLN A 686 32.67 -4.36 -2.55
C GLN A 686 32.31 -3.54 -3.80
N ARG A 687 31.42 -4.07 -4.66
CA ARG A 687 30.93 -3.38 -5.87
C ARG A 687 30.08 -2.13 -5.59
N GLY A 688 29.45 -2.02 -4.42
CA GLY A 688 28.67 -0.83 -4.04
C GLY A 688 29.55 0.34 -3.57
N ARG A 689 30.75 0.03 -3.06
CA ARG A 689 31.70 1.03 -2.55
C ARG A 689 32.17 1.99 -3.63
N GLU A 690 32.45 1.48 -4.83
CA GLU A 690 32.87 2.30 -5.98
C GLU A 690 31.83 3.35 -6.38
N ILE A 691 30.53 3.05 -6.21
CA ILE A 691 29.46 4.02 -6.48
C ILE A 691 29.50 5.16 -5.45
N ARG A 692 29.72 4.85 -4.17
CA ARG A 692 29.88 5.86 -3.12
C ARG A 692 31.14 6.70 -3.32
N ALA A 693 32.22 6.11 -3.82
CA ALA A 693 33.45 6.84 -4.13
C ALA A 693 33.27 7.90 -5.22
N ALA A 694 32.26 7.76 -6.09
CA ALA A 694 31.95 8.76 -7.10
C ALA A 694 31.24 10.01 -6.55
N PHE A 695 30.72 9.98 -5.32
CA PHE A 695 30.16 11.17 -4.67
C PHE A 695 31.29 11.94 -4.00
N VAL A 696 31.49 13.19 -4.43
CA VAL A 696 32.69 13.99 -4.12
C VAL A 696 32.28 15.38 -3.60
N PRO A 697 33.18 16.08 -2.86
CA PRO A 697 32.95 17.46 -2.42
C PRO A 697 32.78 18.42 -3.61
N ARG A 698 32.20 19.61 -3.37
CA ARG A 698 31.98 20.61 -4.44
C ARG A 698 33.27 21.06 -5.12
N ASP A 699 34.36 21.18 -4.38
CA ASP A 699 35.67 21.63 -4.85
C ASP A 699 36.81 21.10 -3.95
N ASP A 700 38.04 21.56 -4.19
CA ASP A 700 39.25 21.15 -3.48
C ASP A 700 39.41 21.73 -2.07
N LYS A 701 38.63 22.76 -1.72
CA LYS A 701 38.61 23.38 -0.39
C LYS A 701 37.67 22.67 0.56
N HIS A 702 36.83 21.77 0.05
CA HIS A 702 35.85 21.03 0.83
C HIS A 702 36.23 19.56 1.00
N LEU A 703 35.67 18.93 2.03
CA LEU A 703 35.68 17.49 2.27
C LEU A 703 34.24 17.03 2.50
N LEU A 704 33.96 15.76 2.24
CA LEU A 704 32.72 15.17 2.70
C LEU A 704 32.88 14.75 4.16
N LEU A 705 31.95 15.18 5.00
CA LEU A 705 31.79 14.74 6.38
C LEU A 705 30.54 13.85 6.44
N SER A 706 30.69 12.65 7.00
CA SER A 706 29.60 11.75 7.33
C SER A 706 29.42 11.72 8.84
N ALA A 707 28.19 11.88 9.32
CA ALA A 707 27.84 11.75 10.73
C ALA A 707 26.69 10.73 10.87
N ASP A 708 26.95 9.59 11.49
CA ASP A 708 26.00 8.47 11.64
C ASP A 708 25.69 8.21 13.11
N TYR A 709 24.42 7.95 13.42
CA TYR A 709 24.08 7.52 14.77
C TYR A 709 24.44 6.06 15.02
N SER A 710 25.35 5.83 15.96
CA SER A 710 25.76 4.48 16.34
C SER A 710 24.63 3.72 17.04
N GLN A 711 24.00 2.81 16.30
CA GLN A 711 23.03 1.83 16.81
C GLN A 711 21.79 2.46 17.44
N ILE A 712 21.26 3.51 16.82
CA ILE A 712 20.20 4.34 17.42
C ILE A 712 18.95 3.55 17.82
N GLU A 713 18.49 2.60 17.00
CA GLU A 713 17.30 1.80 17.31
C GLU A 713 17.46 0.98 18.61
N LEU A 714 18.68 0.50 18.92
CA LEU A 714 18.95 -0.21 20.17
C LEU A 714 18.99 0.73 21.38
N ARG A 715 19.52 1.95 21.20
CA ARG A 715 19.51 2.98 22.26
C ARG A 715 18.09 3.42 22.57
N VAL A 716 17.28 3.66 21.53
CA VAL A 716 15.84 3.95 21.68
C VAL A 716 15.11 2.80 22.37
N MET A 717 15.42 1.53 22.04
CA MET A 717 14.86 0.39 22.76
C MET A 717 15.23 0.42 24.26
N ALA A 718 16.48 0.72 24.59
CA ALA A 718 16.93 0.83 25.98
C ALA A 718 16.17 1.93 26.74
N GLU A 719 16.01 3.09 26.11
CA GLU A 719 15.27 4.23 26.68
C GLU A 719 13.79 3.88 26.91
N LEU A 720 13.09 3.42 25.87
CA LEU A 720 11.66 3.12 25.93
C LEU A 720 11.34 1.96 26.88
N SER A 721 12.25 0.99 26.98
CA SER A 721 12.07 -0.15 27.87
C SER A 721 12.46 0.12 29.33
N GLY A 722 13.30 1.12 29.58
CA GLY A 722 13.86 1.39 30.90
C GLY A 722 14.61 0.19 31.48
N ASP A 723 15.18 -0.67 30.63
CA ASP A 723 15.90 -1.85 31.09
C ASP A 723 17.28 -1.47 31.62
N GLU A 724 17.46 -1.55 32.94
CA GLU A 724 18.72 -1.14 33.60
C GLU A 724 19.95 -1.88 33.06
N ALA A 725 19.84 -3.17 32.73
CA ALA A 725 20.98 -3.93 32.22
C ALA A 725 21.39 -3.47 30.81
N MET A 726 20.42 -3.11 29.97
CA MET A 726 20.68 -2.55 28.65
C MET A 726 21.19 -1.10 28.74
N LEU A 727 20.62 -0.28 29.62
CA LEU A 727 21.06 1.09 29.87
C LEU A 727 22.50 1.13 30.38
N ASP A 728 22.84 0.28 31.34
CA ASP A 728 24.19 0.19 31.91
C ASP A 728 25.22 -0.26 30.88
N ALA A 729 24.86 -1.18 29.98
CA ALA A 729 25.73 -1.59 28.88
C ALA A 729 26.09 -0.43 27.94
N PHE A 730 25.15 0.49 27.68
CA PHE A 730 25.44 1.69 26.90
C PHE A 730 26.21 2.75 27.70
N ARG A 731 25.95 2.90 29.01
CA ARG A 731 26.64 3.84 29.89
C ARG A 731 28.11 3.46 30.13
N SER A 732 28.42 2.16 30.16
CA SER A 732 29.80 1.67 30.31
C SER A 732 30.64 1.79 29.03
N GLY A 733 30.01 2.08 27.89
CA GLY A 733 30.68 2.14 26.58
C GLY A 733 31.05 0.77 26.02
N GLU A 734 30.54 -0.32 26.60
CA GLU A 734 30.76 -1.68 26.10
C GLU A 734 29.96 -1.94 24.81
N ASP A 735 30.48 -2.79 23.93
CA ASP A 735 29.77 -3.19 22.71
C ASP A 735 28.56 -4.07 23.07
N ILE A 736 27.35 -3.53 22.89
CA ILE A 736 26.09 -4.18 23.27
C ILE A 736 25.93 -5.59 22.68
N HIS A 737 26.47 -5.84 21.48
CA HIS A 737 26.43 -7.15 20.84
C HIS A 737 27.32 -8.16 21.56
N THR A 738 28.52 -7.73 21.97
CA THR A 738 29.45 -8.55 22.76
C THR A 738 28.89 -8.80 24.16
N VAL A 739 28.33 -7.79 24.81
CA VAL A 739 27.66 -7.94 26.12
C VAL A 739 26.51 -8.93 25.98
N THR A 740 25.67 -8.77 24.97
CA THR A 740 24.55 -9.70 24.73
C THR A 740 25.06 -11.11 24.44
N ALA A 741 26.09 -11.28 23.62
CA ALA A 741 26.68 -12.58 23.34
C ALA A 741 27.22 -13.27 24.60
N SER A 742 27.99 -12.56 25.43
CA SER A 742 28.48 -13.06 26.72
C SER A 742 27.34 -13.60 27.58
N LYS A 743 26.23 -12.87 27.67
CA LYS A 743 25.09 -13.25 28.50
C LYS A 743 24.27 -14.39 27.90
N VAL A 744 24.01 -14.34 26.58
CA VAL A 744 23.20 -15.33 25.87
C VAL A 744 23.90 -16.69 25.80
N TYR A 745 25.21 -16.71 25.56
CA TYR A 745 26.04 -17.92 25.53
C TYR A 745 26.63 -18.30 26.89
N LYS A 746 26.41 -17.48 27.93
CA LYS A 746 26.92 -17.68 29.30
C LYS A 746 28.44 -17.86 29.36
N VAL A 747 29.16 -17.02 28.60
CA VAL A 747 30.63 -16.94 28.57
C VAL A 747 31.09 -15.59 29.09
N GLU A 748 32.34 -15.48 29.56
CA GLU A 748 32.90 -14.17 29.92
C GLU A 748 33.04 -13.27 28.68
N ILE A 749 32.99 -11.94 28.87
CA ILE A 749 33.09 -10.98 27.76
C ILE A 749 34.36 -11.19 26.94
N ALA A 750 35.47 -11.54 27.60
CA ALA A 750 36.76 -11.82 26.96
C ALA A 750 36.75 -13.09 26.09
N ASP A 751 35.83 -14.01 26.35
CA ASP A 751 35.71 -15.30 25.64
C ASP A 751 34.68 -15.24 24.50
N VAL A 752 34.05 -14.08 24.25
CA VAL A 752 33.11 -13.89 23.16
C VAL A 752 33.83 -13.93 21.82
N SER A 753 33.54 -14.97 21.03
CA SER A 753 34.06 -15.06 19.67
C SER A 753 33.35 -14.08 18.72
N ARG A 754 34.01 -13.75 17.60
CA ARG A 754 33.39 -12.92 16.53
C ARG A 754 32.08 -13.53 16.02
N GLU A 755 32.03 -14.85 15.89
CA GLU A 755 30.82 -15.56 15.46
C GLU A 755 29.68 -15.41 16.48
N MET A 756 29.98 -15.53 17.78
CA MET A 756 29.00 -15.33 18.85
C MET A 756 28.45 -13.90 18.82
N ARG A 757 29.33 -12.90 18.64
CA ARG A 757 28.96 -11.49 18.48
C ARG A 757 28.03 -11.26 17.28
N ASP A 758 28.36 -11.82 16.12
CA ASP A 758 27.57 -11.64 14.89
C ASP A 758 26.19 -12.32 15.01
N LYS A 759 26.11 -13.48 15.67
CA LYS A 759 24.85 -14.13 16.01
C LYS A 759 24.02 -13.28 16.98
N ALA A 760 24.63 -12.77 18.05
CA ALA A 760 23.96 -11.90 19.02
C ALA A 760 23.46 -10.59 18.40
N LYS A 761 24.21 -10.02 17.44
CA LYS A 761 23.74 -8.89 16.63
C LYS A 761 22.45 -9.22 15.90
N THR A 762 22.38 -10.39 15.26
CA THR A 762 21.16 -10.83 14.58
C THR A 762 19.99 -11.05 15.55
N VAL A 763 20.28 -11.52 16.77
CA VAL A 763 19.29 -11.65 17.85
C VAL A 763 18.76 -10.27 18.28
N ASN A 764 19.63 -9.30 18.59
CA ASN A 764 19.26 -7.94 19.00
C ASN A 764 18.30 -7.28 18.01
N PHE A 765 18.71 -7.19 16.73
CA PHE A 765 17.86 -6.63 15.68
C PHE A 765 16.63 -7.50 15.41
N GLY A 766 16.75 -8.82 15.53
CA GLY A 766 15.62 -9.73 15.40
C GLY A 766 14.53 -9.43 16.44
N ILE A 767 14.90 -9.26 17.70
CA ILE A 767 13.95 -9.06 18.81
C ILE A 767 13.31 -7.68 18.75
N ILE A 768 14.06 -6.62 18.39
CA ILE A 768 13.47 -5.29 18.10
C ILE A 768 12.35 -5.39 17.07
N TYR A 769 12.51 -6.24 16.06
CA TYR A 769 11.53 -6.44 14.99
C TYR A 769 10.50 -7.55 15.26
N GLY A 770 10.43 -8.05 16.50
CA GLY A 770 9.48 -9.09 16.91
C GLY A 770 9.65 -10.40 16.14
N ILE A 771 10.90 -10.81 15.87
CA ILE A 771 11.17 -12.08 15.19
C ILE A 771 10.71 -13.26 16.06
N SER A 772 10.06 -14.24 15.45
CA SER A 772 9.74 -15.50 16.14
C SER A 772 10.94 -16.45 16.14
N GLY A 773 10.92 -17.47 16.99
CA GLY A 773 11.94 -18.52 16.98
C GLY A 773 12.12 -19.19 15.62
N PHE A 774 11.05 -19.34 14.82
CA PHE A 774 11.14 -19.82 13.44
C PHE A 774 11.87 -18.83 12.52
N GLY A 775 11.59 -17.53 12.65
CA GLY A 775 12.30 -16.50 11.89
C GLY A 775 13.78 -16.44 12.25
N LEU A 776 14.10 -16.57 13.54
CA LEU A 776 15.49 -16.55 14.01
C LEU A 776 16.25 -17.80 13.57
N GLN A 777 15.60 -18.98 13.62
CA GLN A 777 16.10 -20.24 13.08
C GLN A 777 16.58 -20.07 11.63
N GLN A 778 15.77 -19.45 10.77
CA GLN A 778 16.11 -19.25 9.36
C GLN A 778 17.29 -18.30 9.16
N ARG A 779 17.38 -17.21 9.94
CA ARG A 779 18.45 -16.21 9.80
C ARG A 779 19.79 -16.71 10.32
N LEU A 780 19.79 -17.44 11.42
CA LEU A 780 21.00 -17.96 12.06
C LEU A 780 21.41 -19.34 11.55
N ASN A 781 20.54 -20.01 10.79
CA ASN A 781 20.73 -21.39 10.33
C ASN A 781 21.04 -22.37 11.48
N ILE A 782 20.29 -22.26 12.58
CA ILE A 782 20.39 -23.10 13.79
C ILE A 782 19.11 -23.91 14.01
N PRO A 783 19.09 -24.96 14.84
CA PRO A 783 17.87 -25.66 15.23
C PRO A 783 16.85 -24.75 15.92
N ARG A 784 15.54 -25.05 15.76
CA ARG A 784 14.45 -24.26 16.35
C ARG A 784 14.51 -24.18 17.89
N ALA A 785 14.91 -25.27 18.54
CA ALA A 785 15.05 -25.32 19.99
C ALA A 785 16.11 -24.33 20.49
N GLU A 786 17.27 -24.31 19.83
CA GLU A 786 18.35 -23.36 20.11
C GLU A 786 17.89 -21.91 19.88
N ALA A 787 17.19 -21.64 18.76
CA ALA A 787 16.65 -20.31 18.49
C ALA A 787 15.68 -19.81 19.59
N ASN A 788 14.81 -20.69 20.09
CA ASN A 788 13.91 -20.35 21.21
C ASN A 788 14.68 -20.11 22.51
N GLU A 789 15.71 -20.92 22.78
CA GLU A 789 16.57 -20.77 23.96
C GLU A 789 17.32 -19.42 23.94
N LEU A 790 17.85 -19.00 22.78
CA LEU A 790 18.51 -17.69 22.64
C LEU A 790 17.54 -16.53 22.93
N ILE A 791 16.29 -16.62 22.46
CA ILE A 791 15.25 -15.61 22.74
C ILE A 791 14.91 -15.58 24.23
N GLN A 792 14.76 -16.75 24.85
CA GLN A 792 14.47 -16.84 26.29
C GLN A 792 15.62 -16.25 27.12
N ASN A 793 16.87 -16.64 26.86
CA ASN A 793 18.05 -16.12 27.54
C ASN A 793 18.16 -14.59 27.40
N TYR A 794 17.76 -14.04 26.24
CA TYR A 794 17.72 -12.60 26.02
C TYR A 794 16.72 -11.90 26.94
N PHE A 795 15.47 -12.38 27.03
CA PHE A 795 14.45 -11.76 27.89
C PHE A 795 14.70 -11.97 29.38
N GLU A 796 15.30 -13.10 29.76
CA GLU A 796 15.78 -13.30 31.14
C GLU A 796 16.84 -12.25 31.52
N LYS A 797 17.68 -11.84 30.57
CA LYS A 797 18.72 -10.84 30.79
C LYS A 797 18.21 -9.40 30.73
N TYR A 798 17.29 -9.12 29.82
CA TYR A 798 16.69 -7.80 29.60
C TYR A 798 15.17 -7.83 29.87
N PRO A 799 14.74 -8.03 31.12
CA PRO A 799 13.34 -8.21 31.45
C PRO A 799 12.49 -6.94 31.23
N GLY A 800 13.11 -5.74 31.23
CA GLY A 800 12.45 -4.48 30.87
C GLY A 800 12.00 -4.45 29.43
N VAL A 801 12.78 -5.05 28.53
CA VAL A 801 12.43 -5.16 27.10
C VAL A 801 11.16 -5.99 26.93
N GLN A 802 11.05 -7.13 27.61
CA GLN A 802 9.84 -7.95 27.52
C GLN A 802 8.61 -7.21 28.08
N ARG A 803 8.73 -6.56 29.24
CA ARG A 803 7.65 -5.75 29.82
C ARG A 803 7.19 -4.64 28.89
N TYR A 804 8.12 -3.97 28.22
CA TYR A 804 7.82 -2.92 27.25
C TYR A 804 7.04 -3.47 26.06
N ILE A 805 7.47 -4.60 25.50
CA ILE A 805 6.79 -5.26 24.37
C ILE A 805 5.35 -5.62 24.75
N ASP A 806 5.17 -6.28 25.90
CA ASP A 806 3.85 -6.71 26.37
C ASP A 806 2.93 -5.51 26.62
N LYS A 807 3.45 -4.45 27.25
CA LYS A 807 2.71 -3.20 27.50
C LYS A 807 2.33 -2.50 26.20
N THR A 808 3.22 -2.47 25.21
CA THR A 808 2.98 -1.82 23.91
C THR A 808 1.90 -2.55 23.13
N ILE A 809 1.93 -3.89 23.12
CA ILE A 809 0.87 -4.70 22.48
C ILE A 809 -0.47 -4.51 23.20
N ALA A 810 -0.48 -4.49 24.54
CA ALA A 810 -1.69 -4.26 25.32
C ALA A 810 -2.28 -2.87 25.02
N PHE A 811 -1.44 -1.83 25.02
CA PHE A 811 -1.84 -0.47 24.64
C PHE A 811 -2.43 -0.43 23.24
N ALA A 812 -1.77 -1.05 22.26
CA ALA A 812 -2.24 -1.10 20.88
C ALA A 812 -3.61 -1.78 20.76
N LYS A 813 -3.85 -2.87 21.49
CA LYS A 813 -5.14 -3.57 21.52
C LYS A 813 -6.27 -2.71 22.09
N GLU A 814 -5.97 -1.92 23.11
CA GLU A 814 -6.94 -1.04 23.78
C GLU A 814 -7.24 0.21 22.96
N HIS A 815 -6.22 0.87 22.41
CA HIS A 815 -6.34 2.20 21.80
C HIS A 815 -6.40 2.17 20.26
N GLY A 816 -6.02 1.06 19.64
CA GLY A 816 -5.99 0.90 18.18
C GLY A 816 -4.81 1.60 17.49
N TYR A 817 -3.85 2.16 18.24
CA TYR A 817 -2.63 2.78 17.73
C TYR A 817 -1.46 2.63 18.70
N VAL A 818 -0.26 2.92 18.23
CA VAL A 818 0.95 3.14 19.05
C VAL A 818 1.54 4.51 18.72
N ALA A 819 2.31 5.09 19.64
CA ALA A 819 2.93 6.40 19.46
C ALA A 819 4.44 6.39 19.69
N THR A 820 5.16 7.31 19.04
CA THR A 820 6.58 7.60 19.32
C THR A 820 6.71 8.51 20.54
N GLN A 821 7.93 8.74 21.02
CA GLN A 821 8.19 9.65 22.13
C GLN A 821 7.79 11.11 21.83
N THR A 822 7.76 11.50 20.56
CA THR A 822 7.32 12.85 20.14
C THR A 822 5.81 12.96 19.96
N GLY A 823 5.06 11.84 20.05
CA GLY A 823 3.60 11.81 19.87
C GLY A 823 3.14 11.34 18.48
N ARG A 824 4.04 10.93 17.58
CA ARG A 824 3.66 10.46 16.23
C ARG A 824 2.90 9.14 16.34
N ARG A 825 1.68 9.10 15.79
CA ARG A 825 0.79 7.93 15.88
C ARG A 825 0.92 7.01 14.67
N ARG A 826 0.92 5.70 14.94
CA ARG A 826 0.73 4.64 13.95
C ARG A 826 -0.51 3.84 14.32
N TYR A 827 -1.57 3.98 13.54
CA TYR A 827 -2.80 3.20 13.70
C TYR A 827 -2.58 1.75 13.26
N ILE A 828 -3.14 0.81 14.03
CA ILE A 828 -2.98 -0.63 13.84
C ILE A 828 -4.36 -1.29 13.94
N ARG A 829 -5.16 -1.12 12.89
CA ARG A 829 -6.56 -1.56 12.85
C ARG A 829 -6.70 -3.08 13.06
N ASP A 830 -5.73 -3.83 12.59
CA ASP A 830 -5.71 -5.30 12.60
C ASP A 830 -5.28 -5.92 13.94
N ILE A 831 -4.93 -5.10 14.94
CA ILE A 831 -4.40 -5.58 16.24
C ILE A 831 -5.39 -6.46 17.01
N ASN A 832 -6.70 -6.30 16.75
CA ASN A 832 -7.79 -7.07 17.34
C ASN A 832 -8.43 -8.07 16.37
N SER A 833 -7.76 -8.38 15.25
CA SER A 833 -8.27 -9.36 14.27
C SER A 833 -8.44 -10.75 14.90
N ARG A 834 -9.42 -11.53 14.43
CA ARG A 834 -9.57 -12.95 14.84
C ARG A 834 -8.56 -13.87 14.14
N ASN A 835 -7.91 -13.40 13.07
CA ASN A 835 -6.94 -14.19 12.32
C ASN A 835 -5.54 -14.09 12.96
N LYS A 836 -5.04 -15.22 13.48
CA LYS A 836 -3.74 -15.29 14.17
C LYS A 836 -2.56 -14.79 13.31
N THR A 837 -2.59 -15.00 11.99
CA THR A 837 -1.51 -14.53 11.10
C THR A 837 -1.52 -13.00 10.99
N VAL A 838 -2.71 -12.42 10.91
CA VAL A 838 -2.92 -10.97 10.82
C VAL A 838 -2.55 -10.30 12.13
N VAL A 839 -3.00 -10.84 13.28
CA VAL A 839 -2.62 -10.35 14.62
C VAL A 839 -1.12 -10.42 14.82
N ASN A 840 -0.46 -11.54 14.51
CA ASN A 840 1.00 -11.65 14.66
C ASN A 840 1.77 -10.65 13.78
N ALA A 841 1.20 -10.21 12.65
CA ALA A 841 1.79 -9.15 11.84
C ALA A 841 1.54 -7.76 12.48
N ALA A 842 0.33 -7.52 12.99
CA ALA A 842 -0.05 -6.29 13.69
C ALA A 842 0.73 -6.09 14.99
N GLU A 843 0.95 -7.13 15.79
CA GLU A 843 1.75 -7.07 17.03
C GLU A 843 3.21 -6.73 16.73
N ARG A 844 3.81 -7.33 15.69
CA ARG A 844 5.16 -6.95 15.25
C ARG A 844 5.25 -5.50 14.78
N LEU A 845 4.21 -5.02 14.09
CA LEU A 845 4.11 -3.62 13.71
C LEU A 845 4.00 -2.71 14.95
N ALA A 846 3.21 -3.11 15.94
CA ALA A 846 3.03 -2.35 17.19
C ALA A 846 4.33 -2.21 17.98
N MET A 847 5.11 -3.28 18.08
CA MET A 847 6.39 -3.27 18.79
C MET A 847 7.45 -2.41 18.11
N ASN A 848 7.54 -2.51 16.78
CA ASN A 848 8.60 -1.88 15.99
C ASN A 848 8.34 -0.38 15.77
N SER A 849 7.09 0.01 15.53
CA SER A 849 6.76 1.37 15.08
C SER A 849 7.24 2.48 16.05
N PRO A 850 7.07 2.35 17.39
CA PRO A 850 7.58 3.36 18.32
C PRO A 850 9.11 3.49 18.30
N ILE A 851 9.84 2.38 18.12
CA ILE A 851 11.30 2.36 18.12
C ILE A 851 11.82 3.05 16.84
N GLN A 852 11.37 2.58 15.68
CA GLN A 852 11.76 3.15 14.38
C GLN A 852 11.29 4.59 14.22
N GLY A 853 10.07 4.90 14.66
CA GLY A 853 9.53 6.25 14.56
C GLY A 853 10.25 7.24 15.46
N THR A 854 10.60 6.85 16.69
CA THR A 854 11.38 7.71 17.59
C THR A 854 12.79 7.95 17.05
N ALA A 855 13.45 6.93 16.47
CA ALA A 855 14.73 7.11 15.79
C ALA A 855 14.62 8.06 14.58
N ALA A 856 13.55 7.92 13.77
CA ALA A 856 13.30 8.82 12.65
C ALA A 856 13.03 10.26 13.10
N ASP A 857 12.23 10.45 14.16
CA ASP A 857 11.95 11.76 14.73
C ASP A 857 13.21 12.40 15.30
N MET A 858 14.09 11.61 15.94
CA MET A 858 15.37 12.09 16.45
C MET A 858 16.29 12.57 15.34
N LEU A 859 16.39 11.83 14.22
CA LEU A 859 17.15 12.27 13.06
C LEU A 859 16.60 13.58 12.48
N LYS A 860 15.27 13.72 12.37
CA LYS A 860 14.64 14.97 11.90
C LYS A 860 14.96 16.15 12.82
N LEU A 861 14.85 15.98 14.13
CA LEU A 861 15.23 16.99 15.12
C LEU A 861 16.72 17.33 15.04
N ALA A 862 17.57 16.34 14.80
CA ALA A 862 19.01 16.53 14.61
C ALA A 862 19.29 17.37 13.36
N MET A 863 18.62 17.09 12.24
CA MET A 863 18.72 17.87 11.02
C MET A 863 18.32 19.33 11.25
N ILE A 864 17.20 19.57 11.96
CA ILE A 864 16.74 20.92 12.33
C ILE A 864 17.79 21.64 13.20
N ASN A 865 18.28 20.98 14.24
CA ASN A 865 19.26 21.57 15.16
C ASN A 865 20.59 21.85 14.48
N VAL A 866 21.08 20.93 13.66
CA VAL A 866 22.33 21.09 12.90
C VAL A 866 22.18 22.23 11.90
N HIS A 867 21.08 22.29 11.15
CA HIS A 867 20.81 23.39 10.21
C HIS A 867 20.81 24.75 10.93
N ARG A 868 20.16 24.83 12.09
CA ARG A 868 20.15 26.03 12.93
C ARG A 868 21.56 26.42 13.39
N VAL A 869 22.32 25.48 13.94
CA VAL A 869 23.69 25.70 14.43
C VAL A 869 24.65 26.13 13.32
N LEU A 870 24.55 25.51 12.13
CA LEU A 870 25.35 25.90 10.97
C LEU A 870 25.10 27.36 10.57
N ARG A 871 23.84 27.80 10.65
CA ARG A 871 23.43 29.16 10.29
C ARG A 871 23.79 30.20 11.36
N GLU A 872 23.50 29.91 12.62
CA GLU A 872 23.84 30.80 13.74
C GLU A 872 25.36 30.96 13.91
N GLY A 873 26.12 29.93 13.58
CA GLY A 873 27.59 29.94 13.58
C GLY A 873 28.22 30.53 12.32
N ASP A 874 27.43 30.97 11.33
CA ASP A 874 27.88 31.50 10.04
C ASP A 874 28.84 30.56 9.29
N PHE A 875 28.58 29.26 9.36
CA PHE A 875 29.40 28.24 8.69
C PHE A 875 29.10 28.17 7.19
N GLU A 876 30.15 28.06 6.38
CA GLU A 876 30.05 27.76 4.95
C GLU A 876 29.68 26.29 4.70
N THR A 877 30.00 25.40 5.64
CA THR A 877 29.62 23.96 5.61
C THR A 877 28.12 23.75 5.37
N LYS A 878 27.77 22.88 4.41
CA LYS A 878 26.36 22.62 4.01
C LYS A 878 25.94 21.17 4.23
N MET A 879 24.71 20.97 4.71
CA MET A 879 24.07 19.65 4.78
C MET A 879 23.61 19.24 3.37
N LEU A 880 23.96 18.03 2.93
CA LEU A 880 23.70 17.56 1.57
C LEU A 880 22.65 16.46 1.51
N LEU A 881 22.84 15.39 2.28
CA LEU A 881 22.06 14.17 2.18
C LEU A 881 21.74 13.62 3.55
N THR A 882 20.63 12.88 3.63
CA THR A 882 20.37 11.93 4.69
C THR A 882 20.08 10.54 4.10
N VAL A 883 20.74 9.52 4.65
CA VAL A 883 20.61 8.12 4.24
C VAL A 883 20.57 7.24 5.49
N HIS A 884 19.44 6.58 5.72
CA HIS A 884 19.19 5.83 6.96
C HIS A 884 19.31 6.74 8.19
N ASP A 885 20.31 6.53 9.05
CA ASP A 885 20.56 7.28 10.27
C ASP A 885 21.79 8.21 10.13
N GLU A 886 22.29 8.37 8.90
CA GLU A 886 23.47 9.15 8.51
C GLU A 886 23.07 10.50 7.90
N ILE A 887 23.82 11.56 8.23
CA ILE A 887 23.78 12.88 7.58
C ILE A 887 25.14 13.13 6.92
N VAL A 888 25.13 13.55 5.66
CA VAL A 888 26.32 13.87 4.86
C VAL A 888 26.40 15.37 4.63
N PHE A 889 27.59 15.94 4.78
CA PHE A 889 27.88 17.37 4.66
C PHE A 889 29.00 17.63 3.65
N ASP A 890 28.93 18.80 3.02
CA ASP A 890 30.04 19.42 2.30
C ASP A 890 30.73 20.37 3.26
N MET A 891 31.82 19.93 3.87
CA MET A 891 32.50 20.62 4.96
C MET A 891 33.68 21.44 4.43
N LEU A 892 33.73 22.72 4.76
CA LEU A 892 34.88 23.56 4.43
C LEU A 892 36.08 23.14 5.30
N LYS A 893 37.24 22.86 4.67
CA LYS A 893 38.45 22.35 5.36
C LYS A 893 38.89 23.24 6.53
N SER A 894 38.73 24.55 6.43
CA SER A 894 39.10 25.50 7.49
C SER A 894 38.16 25.52 8.70
N GLU A 895 36.96 24.96 8.58
CA GLU A 895 35.94 24.98 9.65
C GLU A 895 35.97 23.71 10.52
N GLN A 896 36.71 22.68 10.10
CA GLN A 896 36.68 21.32 10.65
C GLN A 896 36.71 21.29 12.19
N ASP A 897 37.66 21.97 12.81
CA ASP A 897 37.87 21.95 14.27
C ASP A 897 36.71 22.58 15.07
N SER A 898 35.93 23.44 14.43
CA SER A 898 34.79 24.15 15.04
C SER A 898 33.43 23.56 14.67
N VAL A 899 33.27 23.10 13.42
CA VAL A 899 31.97 22.63 12.90
C VAL A 899 31.66 21.20 13.33
N MET A 900 32.66 20.32 13.40
CA MET A 900 32.44 18.92 13.80
C MET A 900 31.91 18.81 15.25
N PRO A 901 32.49 19.48 16.27
CA PRO A 901 31.93 19.45 17.62
C PRO A 901 30.53 20.05 17.70
N ALA A 902 30.25 21.08 16.90
CA ALA A 902 28.94 21.73 16.85
C ALA A 902 27.86 20.80 16.26
N ILE A 903 28.18 20.07 15.17
CA ILE A 903 27.32 19.04 14.59
C ILE A 903 27.10 17.90 15.58
N GLU A 904 28.17 17.39 16.19
CA GLU A 904 28.11 16.27 17.13
C GLU A 904 27.20 16.60 18.32
N GLU A 905 27.35 17.78 18.92
CA GLU A 905 26.51 18.21 20.03
C GLU A 905 25.05 18.36 19.61
N ALA A 906 24.79 19.04 18.48
CA ALA A 906 23.43 19.23 17.96
C ALA A 906 22.69 17.91 17.68
N MET A 907 23.42 16.90 17.19
CA MET A 907 22.90 15.55 16.99
C MET A 907 22.70 14.81 18.32
N LYS A 908 23.63 14.88 19.27
CA LYS A 908 23.50 14.20 20.58
C LYS A 908 22.33 14.74 21.39
N THR A 909 22.08 16.05 21.34
CA THR A 909 21.03 16.72 22.12
C THR A 909 19.72 16.87 21.35
N ALA A 910 19.59 16.25 20.17
CA ALA A 910 18.40 16.36 19.33
C ALA A 910 17.10 15.94 20.03
N MET A 911 17.19 14.93 20.90
CA MET A 911 16.09 14.47 21.73
C MET A 911 16.63 14.16 23.13
N SER A 912 15.87 14.51 24.16
CA SER A 912 16.26 14.22 25.55
C SER A 912 16.18 12.71 25.79
N MET A 913 17.34 12.10 26.08
CA MET A 913 17.50 10.66 26.31
C MET A 913 18.38 10.44 27.55
N SER A 914 18.02 9.46 28.39
CA SER A 914 18.85 9.04 29.52
C SER A 914 20.01 8.13 29.09
N VAL A 915 19.83 7.40 27.98
CA VAL A 915 20.88 6.62 27.33
C VAL A 915 21.87 7.56 26.62
N PRO A 916 23.19 7.36 26.74
CA PRO A 916 24.14 8.19 26.02
C PRO A 916 23.97 8.00 24.50
N ILE A 917 23.92 9.11 23.76
CA ILE A 917 23.85 9.10 22.30
C ILE A 917 25.27 9.24 21.74
N VAL A 918 25.59 8.42 20.76
CA VAL A 918 26.92 8.39 20.12
C VAL A 918 26.72 8.66 18.64
N VAL A 919 27.53 9.57 18.12
CA VAL A 919 27.60 9.94 16.71
C VAL A 919 29.00 9.61 16.23
N GLU A 920 29.11 8.75 15.23
CA GLU A 920 30.37 8.45 14.56
C GLU A 920 30.54 9.43 13.40
N MET A 921 31.65 10.16 13.39
CA MET A 921 31.98 11.11 12.34
C MET A 921 33.23 10.69 11.58
N GLY A 922 33.15 10.69 10.26
CA GLY A 922 34.27 10.43 9.37
C GLY A 922 34.36 11.49 8.27
N VAL A 923 35.59 11.78 7.83
CA VAL A 923 35.88 12.82 6.84
C VAL A 923 36.69 12.21 5.70
N GLY A 924 36.37 12.58 4.47
CA GLY A 924 37.06 12.07 3.30
C GLY A 924 36.91 12.92 2.05
N GLU A 925 37.71 12.61 1.02
CA GLU A 925 37.65 13.25 -0.29
C GLU A 925 36.50 12.69 -1.17
N ASN A 926 35.79 11.68 -0.66
CA ASN A 926 34.55 11.15 -1.24
C ASN A 926 33.70 10.47 -0.16
N TRP A 927 32.46 10.12 -0.50
CA TRP A 927 31.51 9.60 0.47
C TRP A 927 31.92 8.22 1.00
N LEU A 928 32.64 7.42 0.20
CA LEU A 928 33.17 6.13 0.67
C LEU A 928 34.26 6.29 1.73
N GLN A 929 35.09 7.33 1.66
CA GLN A 929 36.14 7.58 2.66
C GLN A 929 35.60 8.21 3.94
N ALA A 930 34.57 9.06 3.80
CA ALA A 930 33.91 9.69 4.94
C ALA A 930 33.06 8.70 5.75
N HIS A 931 32.48 7.70 5.09
CA HIS A 931 31.68 6.62 5.68
C HIS A 931 32.55 5.41 6.09
#